data_AF-A0A496MSM6-F1
#
_entry.id   AF-A0A496MSM6-F1
#
_cell.length_a   1.000
_cell.length_b   1.000
_cell.length_c   1.000
_cell.angle_alpha   90.00
_cell.angle_beta   90.00
_cell.angle_gamma   90.00
#
_symmetry.space_group_name_H-M   'P 1'
#
loop_
_entity.id
_entity.type
_entity.pdbx_description
1 polymer ?
#
loop_
_entity_poly.entity_id
_entity_poly.type
_entity_poly.pdbx_seq_one_letter_code
_entity_poly.pdbx_strand_id
1 'polypeptide(L)'
;SPAWAGRLLPLGAYRSVPDYWAKAAEFLNHEAQGTRTLILPASSFARQTWGWTRDEPAQPLLDVPWAVRDAIPLVTPEAIRGLDGISAYPTPENLARLGIGAVIVRHDLARSTRNMSAERLFPQAKIHRFGEVEVVILNRNLGMTVVDSDRIPTVAGGGESLALLGSGAYRLVGQGASIVTDTPLLVGRNYGSLNSVSAPLADAAEAKDVHNRVIDYPSVGPFTKVVESGGQVRASSSAGDATSFAGSRPGRAVTAAVDGLATTAWWPRPGTQRGEWIELQPDTPLADPVLEVLLTASKPVRAEVIVTADDRKVTKRMKTGERVKIPIPGGMASKVRLTLGTAAAPIGVAELGIEHAPITRNVTVPDTSPKVRQFVFNQVFSYTEQLQRRFTVPRTMRVRVDLSACVQRVYVDGARHECGDTITLTPGVHQIRTGAQILKLTEVGFDPTGAPTTPLTHLKPATRERLIITNRAANDGLIGTLDGTPLTPTTINSGIQAFIVPPGHGGEFHLSFAGDHPYRQGLIIGSITAGITALLCAVATVRRRQARHEVLHITGGTYSAVIVCGGLALTTGWPILILIPLTWLVLRYTLIGRGLLITATMTMTAMWLARAPWPAANYAGDSPLLACACAIAVITMCISLRRGSPEYPQPTTPKSAPPPGPHSAHPAPEPAPAPPPADAPPQAPPPA
;
A
#
# COMPACT_ATOMS: atom_id res chain seq x y z
N SER A 1 -0.39 24.17 -24.29
CA SER A 1 -0.21 25.29 -23.34
C SER A 1 0.87 25.05 -22.28
N PRO A 2 1.05 23.86 -21.63
CA PRO A 2 2.01 23.74 -20.51
C PRO A 2 3.48 24.01 -20.89
N ALA A 3 3.90 23.58 -22.10
CA ALA A 3 5.24 23.83 -22.60
C ALA A 3 5.57 25.32 -22.74
N TRP A 4 4.78 26.05 -23.56
CA TRP A 4 5.03 27.46 -23.83
C TRP A 4 4.70 28.38 -22.63
N ALA A 5 3.88 27.92 -21.69
CA ALA A 5 3.60 28.63 -20.43
C ALA A 5 4.63 28.34 -19.32
N GLY A 6 5.69 27.55 -19.60
CA GLY A 6 6.73 27.24 -18.62
C GLY A 6 6.27 26.37 -17.44
N ARG A 7 5.22 25.56 -17.62
CA ARG A 7 4.61 24.70 -16.57
C ARG A 7 4.88 23.21 -16.79
N LEU A 8 6.02 22.86 -17.39
CA LEU A 8 6.43 21.47 -17.53
C LEU A 8 6.91 20.88 -16.20
N LEU A 9 7.55 21.70 -15.37
CA LEU A 9 7.97 21.28 -14.04
C LEU A 9 6.73 21.14 -13.14
N PRO A 10 6.59 20.02 -12.42
CA PRO A 10 5.49 19.83 -11.49
C PRO A 10 5.59 20.82 -10.31
N LEU A 11 4.46 21.07 -9.65
CA LEU A 11 4.45 21.76 -8.37
C LEU A 11 5.30 20.98 -7.35
N GLY A 12 6.24 21.66 -6.68
CA GLY A 12 7.19 21.04 -5.77
C GLY A 12 8.57 20.77 -6.38
N ALA A 13 8.85 21.23 -7.60
CA ALA A 13 10.23 21.32 -8.09
C ALA A 13 11.09 22.14 -7.12
N TYR A 14 12.34 21.71 -6.93
CA TYR A 14 13.29 22.31 -6.00
C TYR A 14 14.61 22.61 -6.71
N ARG A 15 15.38 23.58 -6.18
CA ARG A 15 16.69 23.96 -6.75
C ARG A 15 17.81 23.02 -6.30
N SER A 16 17.85 22.71 -5.02
CA SER A 16 18.83 21.82 -4.39
C SER A 16 18.24 21.22 -3.12
N VAL A 17 18.85 20.13 -2.65
CA VAL A 17 18.60 19.62 -1.30
C VAL A 17 19.30 20.56 -0.31
N PRO A 18 18.64 21.05 0.76
CA PRO A 18 19.26 21.93 1.72
C PRO A 18 20.49 21.34 2.41
N ASP A 19 21.52 22.16 2.66
CA ASP A 19 22.81 21.74 3.22
C ASP A 19 22.71 21.02 4.57
N TYR A 20 21.64 21.24 5.34
CA TYR A 20 21.45 20.56 6.62
C TYR A 20 21.27 19.05 6.47
N TRP A 21 20.73 18.57 5.34
CA TRP A 21 20.67 17.14 5.04
C TRP A 21 22.07 16.58 4.76
N ALA A 22 22.91 17.30 4.02
CA ALA A 22 24.28 16.89 3.75
C ALA A 22 25.11 16.83 5.04
N LYS A 23 25.00 17.83 5.92
CA LYS A 23 25.69 17.85 7.22
C LYS A 23 25.23 16.72 8.15
N ALA A 24 23.92 16.44 8.19
CA ALA A 24 23.39 15.33 8.97
C ALA A 24 23.89 13.97 8.42
N ALA A 25 23.92 13.81 7.11
CA ALA A 25 24.42 12.60 6.46
C ALA A 25 25.92 12.41 6.68
N GLU A 26 26.74 13.45 6.55
CA GLU A 26 28.18 13.41 6.84
C GLU A 26 28.45 12.97 8.28
N PHE A 27 27.72 13.54 9.25
CA PHE A 27 27.79 13.12 10.64
C PHE A 27 27.45 11.65 10.83
N LEU A 28 26.41 11.14 10.16
CA LEU A 28 26.02 9.73 10.24
C LEU A 28 27.01 8.79 9.54
N ASN A 29 27.56 9.21 8.40
CA ASN A 29 28.57 8.43 7.66
C ASN A 29 29.86 8.26 8.49
N HIS A 30 30.14 9.18 9.41
CA HIS A 30 31.20 9.06 10.40
C HIS A 30 30.77 8.24 11.63
N GLU A 31 29.63 8.55 12.24
CA GLU A 31 29.27 8.05 13.57
C GLU A 31 28.50 6.72 13.59
N ALA A 32 27.89 6.31 12.48
CA ALA A 32 26.91 5.22 12.43
C ALA A 32 27.32 4.05 11.51
N GLN A 33 28.61 3.87 11.21
CA GLN A 33 29.11 2.82 10.30
C GLN A 33 28.75 1.39 10.73
N GLY A 34 28.68 1.14 12.04
CA GLY A 34 28.36 -0.17 12.62
C GLY A 34 26.86 -0.40 12.90
N THR A 35 25.97 0.46 12.39
CA THR A 35 24.53 0.36 12.66
C THR A 35 23.67 0.87 11.50
N ARG A 36 22.36 0.63 11.59
CA ARG A 36 21.36 1.21 10.68
C ARG A 36 20.78 2.51 11.24
N THR A 37 20.49 3.44 10.34
CA THR A 37 19.77 4.68 10.62
C THR A 37 18.28 4.58 10.25
N LEU A 38 17.36 4.88 11.17
CA LEU A 38 15.93 4.99 10.86
C LEU A 38 15.52 6.45 10.61
N ILE A 39 14.73 6.69 9.57
CA ILE A 39 14.20 8.03 9.25
C ILE A 39 12.74 8.14 9.74
N LEU A 40 12.48 9.11 10.61
CA LEU A 40 11.18 9.43 11.20
C LEU A 40 10.78 10.90 10.95
N PRO A 41 9.48 11.23 10.89
CA PRO A 41 8.35 10.31 10.86
C PRO A 41 8.25 9.59 9.50
N ALA A 42 7.55 8.45 9.50
CA ALA A 42 7.17 7.75 8.29
C ALA A 42 6.31 8.63 7.36
N SER A 43 6.50 8.52 6.05
CA SER A 43 5.73 9.27 5.05
C SER A 43 5.55 8.43 3.80
N SER A 44 4.37 8.42 3.17
CA SER A 44 4.17 7.70 1.90
C SER A 44 5.19 8.08 0.84
N PHE A 45 5.52 9.37 0.73
CA PHE A 45 6.54 9.90 -0.16
C PHE A 45 7.26 11.05 0.52
N ALA A 46 8.54 11.21 0.22
CA ALA A 46 9.35 12.32 0.68
C ALA A 46 8.89 13.62 0.00
N ARG A 47 8.04 14.39 0.69
CA ARG A 47 7.54 15.69 0.23
C ARG A 47 7.76 16.74 1.31
N GLN A 48 8.82 17.51 1.13
CA GLN A 48 9.25 18.55 2.05
C GLN A 48 8.60 19.90 1.73
N THR A 49 8.72 20.85 2.64
CA THR A 49 8.30 22.24 2.48
C THR A 49 9.08 22.95 1.37
N TRP A 50 10.33 22.55 1.15
CA TRP A 50 11.22 23.10 0.12
C TRP A 50 11.16 22.38 -1.23
N GLY A 51 10.58 21.18 -1.31
CA GLY A 51 10.62 20.37 -2.52
C GLY A 51 9.93 19.01 -2.42
N TRP A 52 9.67 18.40 -3.57
CA TRP A 52 9.18 17.03 -3.69
C TRP A 52 10.26 16.15 -4.33
N THR A 53 11.04 15.45 -3.51
CA THR A 53 12.11 14.55 -3.97
C THR A 53 11.59 13.17 -4.37
N ARG A 54 10.37 12.81 -3.94
CA ARG A 54 9.72 11.50 -4.10
C ARG A 54 10.41 10.40 -3.29
N ASP A 55 11.71 10.25 -3.45
CA ASP A 55 12.61 9.40 -2.67
C ASP A 55 13.24 10.21 -1.51
N GLU A 56 13.71 9.53 -0.46
CA GLU A 56 14.26 10.20 0.73
C GLU A 56 15.49 11.08 0.39
N PRO A 57 15.59 12.33 0.89
CA PRO A 57 16.77 13.17 0.66
C PRO A 57 18.08 12.54 1.15
N ALA A 58 17.98 11.67 2.16
CA ALA A 58 19.10 10.92 2.71
C ALA A 58 19.61 9.81 1.78
N GLN A 59 18.79 9.29 0.87
CA GLN A 59 19.14 8.13 0.03
C GLN A 59 20.40 8.35 -0.83
N PRO A 60 20.61 9.50 -1.52
CA PRO A 60 21.86 9.75 -2.24
C PRO A 60 23.00 10.28 -1.36
N LEU A 61 22.78 10.54 -0.06
CA LEU A 61 23.76 11.19 0.82
C LEU A 61 24.37 10.23 1.86
N LEU A 62 23.67 9.17 2.24
CA LEU A 62 24.14 8.21 3.24
C LEU A 62 24.96 7.08 2.61
N ASP A 63 26.14 6.84 3.18
CA ASP A 63 27.00 5.67 2.90
C ASP A 63 26.73 4.53 3.89
N VAL A 64 26.02 4.81 4.98
CA VAL A 64 25.65 3.85 6.02
C VAL A 64 24.29 3.22 5.77
N PRO A 65 24.01 2.02 6.31
CA PRO A 65 22.70 1.40 6.19
C PRO A 65 21.60 2.30 6.76
N TRP A 66 20.48 2.39 6.06
CA TRP A 66 19.32 3.16 6.50
C TRP A 66 18.02 2.41 6.26
N ALA A 67 16.95 2.85 6.91
CA ALA A 67 15.59 2.38 6.69
C ALA A 67 14.61 3.54 6.84
N VAL A 68 13.51 3.43 6.10
CA VAL A 68 12.35 4.31 6.18
C VAL A 68 11.10 3.48 6.02
N ARG A 69 9.99 3.95 6.60
CA ARG A 69 8.67 3.47 6.28
C ARG A 69 8.02 4.42 5.27
N ASP A 70 8.13 4.07 3.99
CA ASP A 70 7.50 4.77 2.85
C ASP A 70 6.22 4.08 2.39
N ALA A 71 5.61 4.48 1.27
CA ALA A 71 4.36 3.89 0.80
C ALA A 71 4.44 2.38 0.52
N ILE A 72 5.50 1.93 -0.15
CA ILE A 72 5.71 0.55 -0.61
C ILE A 72 7.19 0.18 -0.41
N PRO A 73 7.59 -0.22 0.81
CA PRO A 73 8.95 -0.65 1.07
C PRO A 73 9.29 -1.91 0.28
N LEU A 74 10.52 -2.00 -0.25
CA LEU A 74 11.01 -3.15 -1.01
C LEU A 74 11.54 -4.26 -0.08
N VAL A 75 10.72 -4.70 0.88
CA VAL A 75 11.01 -5.77 1.85
C VAL A 75 9.82 -6.71 1.99
N THR A 76 10.00 -7.81 2.71
CA THR A 76 8.92 -8.79 2.95
C THR A 76 7.74 -8.14 3.71
N PRO A 77 6.50 -8.61 3.51
CA PRO A 77 5.34 -8.06 4.21
C PRO A 77 5.49 -8.03 5.74
N GLU A 78 6.07 -9.07 6.33
CA GLU A 78 6.35 -9.14 7.78
C GLU A 78 7.34 -8.06 8.24
N ALA A 79 8.35 -7.74 7.41
CA ALA A 79 9.28 -6.64 7.68
C ALA A 79 8.59 -5.28 7.56
N ILE A 80 7.63 -5.11 6.63
CA ILE A 80 6.81 -3.89 6.56
C ILE A 80 5.99 -3.73 7.85
N ARG A 81 5.40 -4.81 8.38
CA ARG A 81 4.71 -4.80 9.67
C ARG A 81 5.66 -4.43 10.82
N GLY A 82 6.88 -4.96 10.81
CA GLY A 82 7.94 -4.53 11.74
C GLY A 82 8.25 -3.04 11.67
N LEU A 83 8.34 -2.48 10.46
CA LEU A 83 8.52 -1.04 10.22
C LEU A 83 7.31 -0.22 10.69
N ASP A 84 6.08 -0.70 10.50
CA ASP A 84 4.86 -0.10 11.08
C ASP A 84 4.97 -0.03 12.61
N GLY A 85 5.45 -1.12 13.24
CA GLY A 85 5.74 -1.23 14.66
C GLY A 85 6.65 -0.13 15.19
N ILE A 86 7.90 -0.12 14.73
CA ILE A 86 8.93 0.82 15.21
C ILE A 86 8.66 2.27 14.81
N SER A 87 7.95 2.51 13.69
CA SER A 87 7.57 3.87 13.29
C SER A 87 6.48 4.42 14.20
N ALA A 88 5.60 3.55 14.71
CA ALA A 88 4.53 3.96 15.60
C ALA A 88 4.97 4.09 17.06
N TYR A 89 5.87 3.22 17.52
CA TYR A 89 6.32 3.15 18.90
C TYR A 89 7.86 2.94 18.97
N PRO A 90 8.68 3.91 18.55
CA PRO A 90 10.14 3.75 18.54
C PRO A 90 10.70 3.80 19.96
N THR A 91 11.37 2.73 20.41
CA THR A 91 12.14 2.71 21.65
C THR A 91 13.55 2.18 21.39
N PRO A 92 14.57 2.56 22.18
CA PRO A 92 15.92 2.04 21.98
C PRO A 92 15.98 0.49 21.89
N GLU A 93 15.18 -0.21 22.69
CA GLU A 93 15.15 -1.66 22.76
C GLU A 93 14.60 -2.32 21.49
N ASN A 94 13.51 -1.77 20.93
CA ASN A 94 12.92 -2.34 19.72
C ASN A 94 13.66 -1.95 18.44
N LEU A 95 14.30 -0.76 18.42
CA LEU A 95 15.17 -0.34 17.34
C LEU A 95 16.42 -1.23 17.28
N ALA A 96 17.03 -1.51 18.43
CA ALA A 96 18.21 -2.36 18.51
C ALA A 96 17.98 -3.77 17.94
N ARG A 97 16.78 -4.33 18.13
CA ARG A 97 16.37 -5.64 17.60
C ARG A 97 16.42 -5.73 16.07
N LEU A 98 16.26 -4.60 15.38
CA LEU A 98 16.30 -4.50 13.91
C LEU A 98 17.63 -3.96 13.39
N GLY A 99 18.65 -3.90 14.25
CA GLY A 99 19.97 -3.36 13.94
C GLY A 99 20.03 -1.83 13.88
N ILE A 100 18.99 -1.13 14.37
CA ILE A 100 18.88 0.32 14.30
C ILE A 100 19.45 0.95 15.56
N GLY A 101 20.49 1.74 15.38
CA GLY A 101 21.22 2.42 16.44
C GLY A 101 21.41 3.91 16.20
N ALA A 102 20.94 4.42 15.06
CA ALA A 102 20.85 5.84 14.78
C ALA A 102 19.42 6.18 14.30
N VAL A 103 18.96 7.40 14.60
CA VAL A 103 17.65 7.89 14.19
C VAL A 103 17.76 9.31 13.67
N ILE A 104 17.18 9.56 12.49
CA ILE A 104 16.89 10.89 11.96
C ILE A 104 15.43 11.23 12.32
N VAL A 105 15.21 12.37 12.95
CA VAL A 105 13.88 12.99 13.10
C VAL A 105 13.84 14.25 12.26
N ARG A 106 13.12 14.20 11.12
CA ARG A 106 12.97 15.33 10.19
C ARG A 106 11.71 16.14 10.48
N HIS A 107 11.83 17.46 10.38
CA HIS A 107 10.75 18.43 10.62
C HIS A 107 10.31 19.17 9.35
N ASP A 108 10.95 18.88 8.21
CA ASP A 108 10.75 19.58 6.95
C ASP A 108 9.65 19.01 6.04
N LEU A 109 8.85 18.05 6.50
CA LEU A 109 7.72 17.51 5.72
C LEU A 109 6.60 18.54 5.55
N ALA A 110 6.13 18.74 4.30
CA ALA A 110 5.04 19.68 4.00
C ALA A 110 3.71 19.28 4.65
N ARG A 111 3.52 17.98 4.91
CA ARG A 111 2.40 17.43 5.68
C ARG A 111 2.94 16.35 6.59
N SER A 112 3.01 16.66 7.89
CA SER A 112 3.21 15.65 8.93
C SER A 112 1.93 15.52 9.75
N THR A 113 1.52 14.29 10.02
CA THR A 113 0.41 13.98 10.94
C THR A 113 0.89 13.73 12.36
N ARG A 114 2.20 13.68 12.60
CA ARG A 114 2.79 13.49 13.93
C ARG A 114 3.83 14.57 14.19
N ASN A 115 3.62 15.35 15.25
CA ASN A 115 4.65 16.21 15.79
C ASN A 115 5.60 15.35 16.64
N MET A 116 6.52 14.66 15.98
CA MET A 116 7.63 13.93 16.64
C MET A 116 8.77 14.90 16.94
N SER A 117 9.55 14.64 17.98
CA SER A 117 10.82 15.32 18.25
C SER A 117 11.74 14.33 18.94
N ALA A 118 13.03 14.37 18.61
CA ALA A 118 14.04 13.49 19.19
C ALA A 118 14.02 13.51 20.73
N GLU A 119 13.82 14.68 21.33
CA GLU A 119 13.73 14.86 22.78
C GLU A 119 12.56 14.11 23.43
N ARG A 120 11.41 14.02 22.74
CA ARG A 120 10.24 13.31 23.27
C ARG A 120 10.36 11.80 23.09
N LEU A 121 11.03 11.36 22.02
CA LEU A 121 11.21 9.94 21.71
C LEU A 121 12.36 9.33 22.53
N PHE A 122 13.45 10.09 22.71
CA PHE A 122 14.70 9.65 23.33
C PHE A 122 15.19 10.69 24.34
N PRO A 123 14.46 10.90 25.46
CA PRO A 123 14.75 11.98 26.41
C PRO A 123 16.12 11.89 27.08
N GLN A 124 16.73 10.69 27.10
CA GLN A 124 18.05 10.45 27.69
C GLN A 124 19.19 10.52 26.66
N ALA A 125 18.89 10.67 25.37
CA ALA A 125 19.89 10.60 24.32
C ALA A 125 20.43 11.99 23.95
N LYS A 126 21.70 12.05 23.53
CA LYS A 126 22.30 13.28 23.00
C LYS A 126 21.71 13.58 21.61
N ILE A 127 21.14 14.78 21.46
CA ILE A 127 20.51 15.24 20.21
C ILE A 127 21.49 16.13 19.45
N HIS A 128 21.73 15.78 18.19
CA HIS A 128 22.51 16.58 17.25
C HIS A 128 21.55 17.27 16.29
N ARG A 129 21.63 18.61 16.17
CA ARG A 129 20.69 19.41 15.37
C ARG A 129 21.37 19.96 14.13
N PHE A 130 20.78 19.74 12.97
CA PHE A 130 21.21 20.24 11.68
C PHE A 130 19.99 20.88 11.00
N GLY A 131 19.79 22.19 11.16
CA GLY A 131 18.61 22.87 10.63
C GLY A 131 17.31 22.19 11.10
N GLU A 132 16.51 21.71 10.14
CA GLU A 132 15.22 21.02 10.36
C GLU A 132 15.36 19.51 10.60
N VAL A 133 16.58 19.01 10.82
CA VAL A 133 16.87 17.59 11.06
C VAL A 133 17.53 17.42 12.43
N GLU A 134 16.97 16.55 13.26
CA GLU A 134 17.58 16.06 14.48
C GLU A 134 18.16 14.66 14.23
N VAL A 135 19.36 14.39 14.75
CA VAL A 135 20.01 13.08 14.70
C VAL A 135 20.31 12.62 16.12
N VAL A 136 20.03 11.33 16.39
CA VAL A 136 20.33 10.68 17.66
C VAL A 136 21.13 9.40 17.39
N ILE A 137 22.23 9.22 18.12
CA ILE A 137 23.01 7.97 18.14
C ILE A 137 22.69 7.23 19.45
N LEU A 138 21.99 6.11 19.33
CA LEU A 138 21.59 5.24 20.44
C LEU A 138 22.64 4.16 20.70
N ASN A 139 23.15 3.52 19.64
CA ASN A 139 24.18 2.48 19.72
C ASN A 139 24.94 2.38 18.39
N ARG A 140 26.27 2.43 18.44
CA ARG A 140 27.12 2.38 17.24
C ARG A 140 27.39 0.96 16.72
N ASN A 141 27.09 -0.07 17.52
CA ASN A 141 27.54 -1.44 17.31
C ASN A 141 26.34 -2.41 17.26
N LEU A 142 25.51 -2.28 16.22
CA LEU A 142 24.32 -3.11 15.98
C LEU A 142 24.36 -3.78 14.60
N GLY A 143 25.55 -4.21 14.20
CA GLY A 143 25.76 -5.07 13.03
C GLY A 143 25.13 -6.45 13.21
N MET A 144 25.62 -7.45 12.49
CA MET A 144 25.11 -8.82 12.65
C MET A 144 25.32 -9.31 14.09
N THR A 145 24.41 -10.14 14.60
CA THR A 145 24.46 -10.65 15.97
C THR A 145 24.24 -12.16 16.03
N VAL A 146 24.59 -12.77 17.16
CA VAL A 146 24.39 -14.20 17.45
C VAL A 146 23.46 -14.35 18.64
N VAL A 147 22.61 -15.38 18.62
CA VAL A 147 21.72 -15.74 19.72
C VAL A 147 21.62 -17.25 19.86
N ASP A 148 21.46 -17.74 21.10
CA ASP A 148 21.19 -19.16 21.36
C ASP A 148 19.74 -19.50 21.00
N SER A 149 19.53 -20.48 20.12
CA SER A 149 18.20 -20.80 19.55
C SER A 149 17.17 -21.22 20.61
N ASP A 150 17.62 -21.96 21.64
CA ASP A 150 16.78 -22.53 22.70
C ASP A 150 16.21 -21.48 23.67
N ARG A 151 16.79 -20.27 23.68
CA ARG A 151 16.36 -19.17 24.55
C ARG A 151 15.34 -18.24 23.91
N ILE A 152 15.06 -18.39 22.61
CA ILE A 152 14.23 -17.45 21.86
C ILE A 152 12.75 -17.65 22.22
N PRO A 153 12.09 -16.68 22.88
CA PRO A 153 10.65 -16.77 23.13
C PRO A 153 9.86 -16.69 21.83
N THR A 154 8.72 -17.40 21.81
CA THR A 154 7.81 -17.46 20.68
C THR A 154 6.62 -16.51 20.88
N VAL A 155 6.22 -15.84 19.81
CA VAL A 155 5.17 -14.82 19.81
C VAL A 155 4.12 -15.18 18.76
N ALA A 156 2.86 -15.35 19.19
CA ALA A 156 1.71 -15.37 18.31
C ALA A 156 1.28 -13.91 18.09
N GLY A 157 1.83 -13.30 17.04
CA GLY A 157 1.72 -11.88 16.76
C GLY A 157 2.14 -11.54 15.34
N GLY A 158 1.79 -10.32 14.90
CA GLY A 158 2.33 -9.74 13.68
C GLY A 158 3.64 -9.02 13.96
N GLY A 159 4.45 -8.79 12.93
CA GLY A 159 5.74 -8.13 13.04
C GLY A 159 5.71 -6.77 13.75
N GLU A 160 4.58 -6.06 13.71
CA GLU A 160 4.38 -4.78 14.41
C GLU A 160 4.37 -4.92 15.94
N SER A 161 3.86 -6.03 16.47
CA SER A 161 3.75 -6.26 17.92
C SER A 161 5.08 -6.41 18.61
N LEU A 162 6.12 -6.79 17.87
CA LEU A 162 7.46 -6.90 18.40
C LEU A 162 7.94 -5.55 18.98
N ALA A 163 7.46 -4.43 18.44
CA ALA A 163 7.77 -3.10 18.97
C ALA A 163 7.23 -2.86 20.40
N LEU A 164 6.25 -3.66 20.86
CA LEU A 164 5.65 -3.56 22.19
C LEU A 164 6.30 -4.47 23.24
N LEU A 165 7.24 -5.33 22.81
CA LEU A 165 7.96 -6.28 23.66
C LEU A 165 9.32 -5.73 24.10
N GLY A 166 9.95 -6.41 25.05
CA GLY A 166 11.26 -6.01 25.61
C GLY A 166 12.42 -6.13 24.63
N SER A 167 13.64 -5.90 25.11
CA SER A 167 14.86 -6.08 24.32
C SER A 167 15.09 -7.55 23.92
N GLY A 168 15.93 -7.77 22.92
CA GLY A 168 16.35 -9.12 22.49
C GLY A 168 15.55 -9.68 21.31
N ALA A 169 15.90 -10.90 20.90
CA ALA A 169 15.32 -11.57 19.75
C ALA A 169 14.06 -12.38 20.10
N TYR A 170 13.10 -12.39 19.19
CA TYR A 170 11.83 -13.11 19.31
C TYR A 170 11.55 -13.88 18.03
N ARG A 171 10.79 -14.98 18.13
CA ARG A 171 10.32 -15.74 16.96
C ARG A 171 8.81 -15.63 16.80
N LEU A 172 8.36 -15.13 15.66
CA LEU A 172 6.93 -15.15 15.31
C LEU A 172 6.50 -16.57 14.95
N VAL A 173 5.35 -17.00 15.46
CA VAL A 173 4.77 -18.33 15.20
C VAL A 173 3.25 -18.23 15.06
N GLY A 174 2.65 -19.14 14.29
CA GLY A 174 1.19 -19.19 14.11
C GLY A 174 0.43 -19.83 15.27
N GLN A 175 1.13 -20.60 16.12
CA GLN A 175 0.54 -21.39 17.21
C GLN A 175 1.58 -21.77 18.27
N GLY A 176 1.11 -22.16 19.46
CA GLY A 176 1.96 -22.69 20.53
C GLY A 176 2.93 -21.67 21.13
N ALA A 177 2.61 -20.38 21.07
CA ALA A 177 3.48 -19.30 21.55
C ALA A 177 3.52 -19.19 23.08
N SER A 178 4.62 -18.68 23.63
CA SER A 178 4.70 -18.27 25.04
C SER A 178 4.13 -16.86 25.26
N ILE A 179 4.11 -16.02 24.23
CA ILE A 179 3.52 -14.67 24.24
C ILE A 179 2.45 -14.59 23.16
N VAL A 180 1.24 -14.15 23.50
CA VAL A 180 0.15 -13.92 22.56
C VAL A 180 -0.15 -12.43 22.48
N THR A 181 -0.33 -11.92 21.27
CA THR A 181 -0.68 -10.52 21.05
C THR A 181 -2.03 -10.40 20.34
N ASP A 182 -2.68 -9.23 20.41
CA ASP A 182 -3.87 -8.92 19.63
C ASP A 182 -3.55 -8.42 18.20
N THR A 183 -2.42 -8.84 17.66
CA THR A 183 -1.98 -8.60 16.28
C THR A 183 -1.65 -9.94 15.60
N PRO A 184 -1.58 -10.01 14.26
CA PRO A 184 -2.09 -9.01 13.33
C PRO A 184 -3.62 -8.89 13.46
N LEU A 185 -4.16 -7.67 13.29
CA LEU A 185 -5.61 -7.50 13.16
C LEU A 185 -6.03 -7.89 11.73
N LEU A 186 -7.20 -8.52 11.57
CA LEU A 186 -7.84 -8.66 10.26
C LEU A 186 -8.41 -7.31 9.85
N VAL A 187 -7.76 -6.64 8.91
CA VAL A 187 -8.09 -5.28 8.46
C VAL A 187 -7.96 -5.17 6.94
N GLY A 188 -8.63 -4.19 6.34
CA GLY A 188 -8.39 -3.73 4.99
C GLY A 188 -7.41 -2.57 4.98
N ARG A 189 -6.54 -2.50 3.97
CA ARG A 189 -5.56 -1.43 3.77
C ARG A 189 -5.71 -0.81 2.40
N ASN A 190 -5.67 0.52 2.36
CA ASN A 190 -5.49 1.27 1.12
C ASN A 190 -3.99 1.53 0.91
N TYR A 191 -3.34 0.69 0.10
CA TYR A 191 -1.92 0.81 -0.20
C TYR A 191 -1.59 2.18 -0.83
N GLY A 192 -0.37 2.67 -0.60
CA GLY A 192 0.04 4.02 -0.98
C GLY A 192 -0.19 5.07 0.12
N SER A 193 -1.01 4.78 1.12
CA SER A 193 -1.24 5.62 2.30
C SER A 193 -0.80 4.91 3.58
N LEU A 194 -0.16 5.65 4.48
CA LEU A 194 0.22 5.15 5.82
C LEU A 194 -0.92 5.25 6.86
N ASN A 195 -1.94 6.06 6.59
CA ASN A 195 -3.03 6.37 7.55
C ASN A 195 -4.38 5.74 7.16
N SER A 196 -4.36 4.76 6.26
CA SER A 196 -5.57 4.20 5.63
C SER A 196 -5.67 2.69 5.87
N VAL A 197 -5.83 2.33 7.14
CA VAL A 197 -6.06 0.95 7.61
C VAL A 197 -7.43 0.91 8.30
N SER A 198 -8.29 -0.03 7.93
CA SER A 198 -9.65 -0.11 8.45
C SER A 198 -9.69 -0.47 9.94
N ALA A 199 -10.89 -0.40 10.52
CA ALA A 199 -11.17 -1.11 11.77
C ALA A 199 -11.08 -2.64 11.59
N PRO A 200 -10.93 -3.40 12.69
CA PRO A 200 -10.98 -4.86 12.66
C PRO A 200 -12.26 -5.37 12.01
N LEU A 201 -12.10 -6.38 11.16
CA LEU A 201 -13.16 -6.98 10.35
C LEU A 201 -13.53 -8.36 10.87
N ALA A 202 -14.76 -8.80 10.60
CA ALA A 202 -15.19 -10.17 10.91
C ALA A 202 -14.71 -11.17 9.85
N ASP A 203 -14.72 -10.74 8.59
CA ASP A 203 -14.28 -11.49 7.42
C ASP A 203 -13.62 -10.55 6.40
N ALA A 204 -12.76 -11.09 5.54
CA ALA A 204 -12.12 -10.32 4.47
C ALA A 204 -13.13 -9.69 3.50
N ALA A 205 -14.30 -10.31 3.31
CA ALA A 205 -15.38 -9.77 2.49
C ALA A 205 -15.99 -8.47 3.02
N GLU A 206 -15.80 -8.13 4.31
CA GLU A 206 -16.23 -6.83 4.85
C GLU A 206 -15.42 -5.66 4.24
N ALA A 207 -14.17 -5.89 3.78
CA ALA A 207 -13.34 -4.91 3.08
C ALA A 207 -13.73 -4.74 1.60
N LYS A 208 -15.03 -4.63 1.31
CA LYS A 208 -15.60 -4.53 -0.05
C LYS A 208 -15.07 -3.35 -0.87
N ASP A 209 -14.54 -2.33 -0.20
CA ASP A 209 -13.96 -1.12 -0.77
C ASP A 209 -12.49 -1.28 -1.16
N VAL A 210 -11.84 -2.39 -0.80
CA VAL A 210 -10.45 -2.69 -1.13
C VAL A 210 -10.39 -3.69 -2.29
N HIS A 211 -10.08 -3.20 -3.49
CA HIS A 211 -10.03 -4.02 -4.71
C HIS A 211 -8.65 -4.64 -4.99
N ASN A 212 -7.93 -5.06 -3.94
CA ASN A 212 -6.64 -5.73 -4.05
C ASN A 212 -6.77 -7.23 -3.84
N ARG A 213 -5.89 -8.02 -4.47
CA ARG A 213 -5.85 -9.49 -4.29
C ARG A 213 -5.67 -9.90 -2.82
N VAL A 214 -4.92 -9.11 -2.06
CA VAL A 214 -4.73 -9.26 -0.61
C VAL A 214 -5.10 -7.94 0.08
N ILE A 215 -5.92 -8.03 1.14
CA ILE A 215 -6.51 -6.85 1.79
C ILE A 215 -5.55 -6.15 2.76
N ASP A 216 -4.52 -6.84 3.28
CA ASP A 216 -3.45 -6.29 4.12
C ASP A 216 -2.17 -7.13 3.96
N TYR A 217 -1.06 -6.67 4.55
CA TYR A 217 0.22 -7.38 4.56
C TYR A 217 0.10 -8.73 5.29
N PRO A 218 0.41 -9.87 4.62
CA PRO A 218 0.44 -11.17 5.28
C PRO A 218 1.37 -11.22 6.48
N SER A 219 1.03 -12.05 7.47
CA SER A 219 1.81 -12.28 8.68
C SER A 219 1.81 -13.76 9.06
N VAL A 220 2.86 -14.21 9.74
CA VAL A 220 2.97 -15.56 10.31
C VAL A 220 2.00 -15.76 11.48
N GLY A 221 1.75 -14.72 12.27
CA GLY A 221 0.83 -14.75 13.41
C GLY A 221 -0.64 -14.88 13.00
N PRO A 222 -1.48 -15.51 13.84
CA PRO A 222 -2.90 -15.70 13.54
C PRO A 222 -3.69 -14.38 13.68
N PHE A 223 -4.67 -14.16 12.81
CA PHE A 223 -5.41 -12.89 12.77
C PHE A 223 -6.41 -12.73 13.92
N THR A 224 -6.23 -11.66 14.71
CA THR A 224 -7.26 -11.14 15.61
C THR A 224 -8.36 -10.47 14.78
N LYS A 225 -9.60 -10.94 14.93
CA LYS A 225 -10.73 -10.54 14.08
C LYS A 225 -11.98 -10.27 14.89
N VAL A 226 -12.98 -9.65 14.29
CA VAL A 226 -14.30 -9.51 14.91
C VAL A 226 -15.01 -10.86 14.90
N VAL A 227 -15.65 -11.19 16.02
CA VAL A 227 -16.63 -12.29 16.13
C VAL A 227 -17.97 -11.65 16.45
N GLU A 228 -18.94 -11.87 15.55
CA GLU A 228 -20.32 -11.41 15.74
C GLU A 228 -21.10 -12.47 16.54
N SER A 229 -22.04 -12.04 17.38
CA SER A 229 -22.93 -12.92 18.15
C SER A 229 -24.32 -12.31 18.23
N GLY A 230 -25.35 -13.14 18.01
CA GLY A 230 -26.77 -12.76 18.00
C GLY A 230 -27.26 -12.24 16.64
N GLY A 231 -26.34 -11.97 15.71
CA GLY A 231 -26.62 -11.45 14.38
C GLY A 231 -25.43 -10.73 13.76
N GLN A 232 -25.64 -10.17 12.56
CA GLN A 232 -24.65 -9.42 11.81
C GLN A 232 -24.94 -7.92 11.83
N VAL A 233 -23.89 -7.09 11.78
CA VAL A 233 -24.02 -5.64 11.59
C VAL A 233 -23.44 -5.25 10.24
N ARG A 234 -24.22 -4.49 9.46
CA ARG A 234 -23.81 -3.99 8.14
C ARG A 234 -24.06 -2.49 8.05
N ALA A 235 -23.33 -1.81 7.17
CA ALA A 235 -23.55 -0.40 6.90
C ALA A 235 -23.34 -0.07 5.42
N SER A 236 -23.90 1.05 4.99
CA SER A 236 -23.62 1.64 3.67
C SER A 236 -22.12 1.93 3.52
N SER A 237 -21.56 2.59 4.52
CA SER A 237 -20.17 3.02 4.62
C SER A 237 -19.75 3.24 6.07
N SER A 238 -18.45 3.39 6.31
CA SER A 238 -17.92 3.84 7.60
C SER A 238 -16.69 4.73 7.48
N ALA A 239 -16.57 5.72 8.36
CA ALA A 239 -15.33 6.46 8.56
C ALA A 239 -14.17 5.57 9.02
N GLY A 240 -14.46 4.36 9.51
CA GLY A 240 -13.47 3.31 9.81
C GLY A 240 -13.06 2.45 8.61
N ASP A 241 -13.58 2.72 7.41
CA ASP A 241 -13.20 2.02 6.18
C ASP A 241 -11.81 2.45 5.69
N ALA A 242 -11.07 1.53 5.05
CA ALA A 242 -9.73 1.80 4.54
C ALA A 242 -9.72 2.91 3.46
N THR A 243 -10.80 3.01 2.67
CA THR A 243 -10.97 4.03 1.63
C THR A 243 -11.61 5.33 2.14
N SER A 244 -11.80 5.49 3.45
CA SER A 244 -12.33 6.74 4.01
C SER A 244 -11.44 7.94 3.63
N PHE A 245 -12.09 9.00 3.13
CA PHE A 245 -11.40 10.22 2.73
C PHE A 245 -10.70 10.89 3.92
N ALA A 246 -9.52 11.44 3.69
CA ALA A 246 -8.61 11.97 4.73
C ALA A 246 -8.06 10.93 5.73
N GLY A 247 -8.19 9.64 5.44
CA GLY A 247 -7.69 8.54 6.27
C GLY A 247 -8.80 7.81 7.03
N SER A 248 -8.47 6.61 7.49
CA SER A 248 -9.39 5.79 8.28
C SER A 248 -9.43 6.24 9.74
N ARG A 249 -10.60 6.14 10.36
CA ARG A 249 -10.82 6.36 11.80
C ARG A 249 -11.42 5.09 12.41
N PRO A 250 -10.60 4.10 12.82
CA PRO A 250 -11.09 2.80 13.29
C PRO A 250 -12.14 2.87 14.41
N GLY A 251 -11.99 3.80 15.36
CA GLY A 251 -12.98 4.04 16.43
C GLY A 251 -14.36 4.52 15.96
N ARG A 252 -14.56 4.79 14.67
CA ARG A 252 -15.85 5.19 14.07
C ARG A 252 -16.49 4.10 13.22
N ALA A 253 -16.04 2.86 13.37
CA ALA A 253 -16.57 1.67 12.69
C ALA A 253 -17.92 1.21 13.24
N VAL A 254 -18.58 0.28 12.54
CA VAL A 254 -19.87 -0.29 12.94
C VAL A 254 -19.84 -0.97 14.31
N THR A 255 -18.67 -1.49 14.73
CA THR A 255 -18.46 -2.06 16.07
C THR A 255 -18.78 -1.05 17.17
N ALA A 256 -18.49 0.23 16.96
CA ALA A 256 -18.72 1.30 17.93
C ALA A 256 -20.20 1.67 18.11
N ALA A 257 -21.12 1.09 17.33
CA ALA A 257 -22.56 1.25 17.56
C ALA A 257 -23.15 0.11 18.40
N VAL A 258 -22.39 -0.96 18.65
CA VAL A 258 -22.86 -2.20 19.31
C VAL A 258 -21.89 -2.68 20.39
N ASP A 259 -21.02 -1.79 20.88
CA ASP A 259 -20.01 -2.09 21.91
C ASP A 259 -20.49 -1.77 23.34
N GLY A 260 -21.71 -1.23 23.49
CA GLY A 260 -22.35 -0.91 24.76
C GLY A 260 -21.83 0.37 25.42
N LEU A 261 -21.16 1.25 24.67
CA LEU A 261 -20.56 2.48 25.17
C LEU A 261 -21.16 3.72 24.50
N ALA A 262 -21.84 4.55 25.29
CA ALA A 262 -22.39 5.83 24.82
C ALA A 262 -21.33 6.87 24.37
N THR A 263 -20.04 6.61 24.63
CA THR A 263 -18.92 7.50 24.29
C THR A 263 -18.34 7.23 22.90
N THR A 264 -18.50 6.01 22.39
CA THR A 264 -18.07 5.61 21.04
C THR A 264 -19.27 5.70 20.09
N ALA A 265 -19.02 5.74 18.78
CA ALA A 265 -20.10 5.77 17.80
C ALA A 265 -19.63 5.35 16.41
N TRP A 266 -20.51 4.67 15.66
CA TRP A 266 -20.36 4.55 14.22
C TRP A 266 -20.62 5.90 13.54
N TRP A 267 -19.78 6.23 12.56
CA TRP A 267 -20.01 7.33 11.63
C TRP A 267 -19.88 6.82 10.19
N PRO A 268 -20.78 7.20 9.27
CA PRO A 268 -20.57 7.00 7.83
C PRO A 268 -19.29 7.67 7.34
N ARG A 269 -18.84 7.33 6.12
CA ARG A 269 -17.73 8.04 5.48
C ARG A 269 -18.02 9.56 5.40
N PRO A 270 -17.00 10.43 5.55
CA PRO A 270 -17.19 11.87 5.43
C PRO A 270 -17.84 12.25 4.09
N GLY A 271 -18.92 13.03 4.14
CA GLY A 271 -19.69 13.42 2.96
C GLY A 271 -21.07 13.95 3.33
N THR A 272 -21.93 14.16 2.33
CA THR A 272 -23.34 14.50 2.57
C THR A 272 -24.07 13.27 3.12
N GLN A 273 -24.35 13.25 4.42
CA GLN A 273 -25.14 12.20 5.06
C GLN A 273 -26.61 12.33 4.63
N ARG A 274 -26.96 11.70 3.50
CA ARG A 274 -28.33 11.62 2.98
C ARG A 274 -28.60 10.20 2.53
N GLY A 275 -29.18 9.38 3.42
CA GLY A 275 -29.49 7.99 3.12
C GLY A 275 -28.40 6.99 3.53
N GLU A 276 -27.34 7.43 4.22
CA GLU A 276 -26.40 6.51 4.87
C GLU A 276 -27.13 5.66 5.92
N TRP A 277 -26.77 4.38 6.04
CA TRP A 277 -27.52 3.46 6.88
C TRP A 277 -26.62 2.48 7.62
N ILE A 278 -27.12 2.01 8.76
CA ILE A 278 -26.60 0.88 9.53
C ILE A 278 -27.74 -0.11 9.76
N GLU A 279 -27.45 -1.40 9.64
CA GLU A 279 -28.43 -2.48 9.63
C GLU A 279 -27.99 -3.59 10.59
N LEU A 280 -28.95 -4.05 11.39
CA LEU A 280 -28.85 -5.21 12.26
C LEU A 280 -29.59 -6.37 11.61
N GLN A 281 -28.93 -7.52 11.47
CA GLN A 281 -29.49 -8.74 10.90
C GLN A 281 -29.42 -9.85 11.97
N PRO A 282 -30.45 -10.03 12.80
CA PRO A 282 -30.49 -11.08 13.81
C PRO A 282 -30.31 -12.49 13.20
N ASP A 283 -29.70 -13.41 13.95
CA ASP A 283 -29.54 -14.81 13.50
C ASP A 283 -30.90 -15.51 13.29
N THR A 284 -31.92 -15.09 14.06
CA THR A 284 -33.31 -15.54 13.94
C THR A 284 -34.26 -14.36 13.74
N PRO A 285 -35.23 -14.45 12.81
CA PRO A 285 -36.21 -13.38 12.63
C PRO A 285 -36.97 -13.05 13.91
N LEU A 286 -37.17 -11.76 14.17
CA LEU A 286 -37.80 -11.26 15.41
C LEU A 286 -39.21 -10.76 15.13
N ALA A 287 -40.16 -11.12 16.00
CA ALA A 287 -41.52 -10.57 15.97
C ALA A 287 -41.53 -9.18 16.60
N ASP A 288 -42.13 -8.21 15.90
CA ASP A 288 -42.37 -6.85 16.40
C ASP A 288 -41.16 -6.21 17.10
N PRO A 289 -39.99 -6.14 16.45
CA PRO A 289 -38.76 -5.69 17.09
C PRO A 289 -38.85 -4.24 17.57
N VAL A 290 -38.26 -3.97 18.73
CA VAL A 290 -38.08 -2.62 19.28
C VAL A 290 -36.62 -2.23 19.14
N LEU A 291 -36.35 -1.23 18.30
CA LEU A 291 -34.99 -0.72 18.07
C LEU A 291 -34.64 0.34 19.13
N GLU A 292 -33.54 0.13 19.85
CA GLU A 292 -32.94 1.12 20.74
C GLU A 292 -31.86 1.91 20.00
N VAL A 293 -31.98 3.24 20.01
CA VAL A 293 -31.06 4.13 19.28
C VAL A 293 -30.56 5.26 20.18
N LEU A 294 -29.25 5.50 20.17
CA LEU A 294 -28.62 6.70 20.70
C LEU A 294 -27.81 7.38 19.58
N LEU A 295 -28.19 8.59 19.20
CA LEU A 295 -27.45 9.38 18.22
C LEU A 295 -26.47 10.33 18.90
N THR A 296 -25.36 10.61 18.23
CA THR A 296 -24.35 11.58 18.67
C THR A 296 -24.04 12.60 17.56
N ALA A 297 -23.58 13.79 17.95
CA ALA A 297 -23.15 14.85 17.05
C ALA A 297 -22.14 15.78 17.75
N SER A 298 -21.43 16.59 16.96
CA SER A 298 -20.49 17.60 17.50
C SER A 298 -21.18 18.71 18.30
N LYS A 299 -22.46 18.97 18.00
CA LYS A 299 -23.34 19.87 18.75
C LYS A 299 -24.72 19.23 18.84
N PRO A 300 -25.51 19.49 19.90
CA PRO A 300 -26.86 18.97 20.00
C PRO A 300 -27.72 19.41 18.80
N VAL A 301 -28.24 18.44 18.04
CA VAL A 301 -29.11 18.68 16.89
C VAL A 301 -30.31 17.72 16.91
N ARG A 302 -31.38 18.07 16.18
CA ARG A 302 -32.44 17.13 15.84
C ARG A 302 -32.14 16.51 14.48
N ALA A 303 -32.29 15.20 14.39
CA ALA A 303 -32.10 14.43 13.17
C ALA A 303 -33.36 13.64 12.86
N GLU A 304 -33.68 13.55 11.57
CA GLU A 304 -34.64 12.59 11.05
C GLU A 304 -33.93 11.25 10.83
N VAL A 305 -34.56 10.17 11.29
CA VAL A 305 -34.15 8.80 11.02
C VAL A 305 -35.31 8.01 10.45
N ILE A 306 -34.97 7.12 9.52
CA ILE A 306 -35.90 6.21 8.88
C ILE A 306 -35.51 4.79 9.31
N VAL A 307 -36.35 4.14 10.09
CA VAL A 307 -36.18 2.75 10.51
C VAL A 307 -36.98 1.86 9.57
N THR A 308 -36.34 0.85 8.99
CA THR A 308 -36.97 -0.10 8.06
C THR A 308 -36.76 -1.52 8.57
N ALA A 309 -37.83 -2.28 8.81
CA ALA A 309 -37.79 -3.70 9.11
C ALA A 309 -38.40 -4.47 7.94
N ASP A 310 -37.54 -5.10 7.13
CA ASP A 310 -37.90 -5.63 5.82
C ASP A 310 -38.65 -4.59 4.95
N ASP A 311 -39.94 -4.76 4.70
CA ASP A 311 -40.75 -3.84 3.88
C ASP A 311 -41.47 -2.75 4.69
N ARG A 312 -41.39 -2.81 6.03
CA ARG A 312 -42.10 -1.89 6.93
C ARG A 312 -41.19 -0.73 7.31
N LYS A 313 -41.73 0.49 7.32
CA LYS A 313 -40.95 1.72 7.56
C LYS A 313 -41.59 2.62 8.61
N VAL A 314 -40.77 3.13 9.53
CA VAL A 314 -41.12 4.13 10.54
C VAL A 314 -40.16 5.31 10.40
N THR A 315 -40.69 6.53 10.37
CA THR A 315 -39.86 7.75 10.34
C THR A 315 -39.99 8.47 11.67
N LYS A 316 -38.88 8.87 12.28
CA LYS A 316 -38.84 9.54 13.58
C LYS A 316 -37.87 10.70 13.54
N ARG A 317 -38.22 11.80 14.23
CA ARG A 317 -37.26 12.86 14.58
C ARG A 317 -36.82 12.67 16.01
N MET A 318 -35.52 12.67 16.26
CA MET A 318 -34.93 12.51 17.58
C MET A 318 -33.78 13.49 17.80
N LYS A 319 -33.51 13.82 19.06
CA LYS A 319 -32.41 14.70 19.45
C LYS A 319 -31.18 13.86 19.80
N THR A 320 -30.01 14.31 19.38
CA THR A 320 -28.73 13.65 19.72
C THR A 320 -28.49 13.71 21.23
N GLY A 321 -27.98 12.63 21.81
CA GLY A 321 -27.75 12.46 23.25
C GLY A 321 -28.92 11.85 24.03
N GLU A 322 -30.08 11.65 23.39
CA GLU A 322 -31.25 11.01 24.01
C GLU A 322 -31.43 9.58 23.48
N ARG A 323 -31.57 8.60 24.37
CA ARG A 323 -31.86 7.20 24.01
C ARG A 323 -33.35 7.09 23.68
N VAL A 324 -33.67 6.54 22.50
CA VAL A 324 -35.04 6.41 22.00
C VAL A 324 -35.31 4.96 21.63
N LYS A 325 -36.45 4.44 22.09
CA LYS A 325 -37.01 3.15 21.66
C LYS A 325 -37.99 3.36 20.52
N ILE A 326 -37.83 2.61 19.44
CA ILE A 326 -38.64 2.71 18.22
C ILE A 326 -39.28 1.35 17.96
N PRO A 327 -40.54 1.13 18.37
CA PRO A 327 -41.26 -0.11 18.07
C PRO A 327 -41.60 -0.17 16.59
N ILE A 328 -41.46 -1.36 16.00
CA ILE A 328 -41.80 -1.62 14.58
C ILE A 328 -42.86 -2.73 14.54
N PRO A 329 -44.14 -2.40 14.74
CA PRO A 329 -45.21 -3.39 14.87
C PRO A 329 -45.56 -4.02 13.51
N GLY A 330 -46.22 -5.18 13.55
CA GLY A 330 -46.89 -5.79 12.42
C GLY A 330 -46.07 -6.80 11.64
N GLY A 331 -45.26 -7.63 12.32
CA GLY A 331 -44.72 -8.86 11.72
C GLY A 331 -43.28 -9.21 12.08
N MET A 332 -42.82 -10.33 11.52
CA MET A 332 -41.44 -10.80 11.63
C MET A 332 -40.50 -9.86 10.88
N ALA A 333 -39.27 -9.72 11.39
CA ALA A 333 -38.20 -8.95 10.77
C ALA A 333 -36.93 -9.79 10.71
N SER A 334 -36.41 -10.02 9.50
CA SER A 334 -35.11 -10.65 9.28
C SER A 334 -33.95 -9.66 9.40
N LYS A 335 -34.23 -8.38 9.22
CA LYS A 335 -33.27 -7.28 9.36
C LYS A 335 -33.98 -6.00 9.79
N VAL A 336 -33.26 -5.16 10.53
CA VAL A 336 -33.71 -3.84 10.95
C VAL A 336 -32.65 -2.81 10.59
N ARG A 337 -33.00 -1.87 9.71
CA ARG A 337 -32.12 -0.83 9.18
C ARG A 337 -32.48 0.54 9.73
N LEU A 338 -31.50 1.24 10.28
CA LEU A 338 -31.56 2.66 10.61
C LEU A 338 -30.89 3.47 9.49
N THR A 339 -31.68 4.27 8.78
CA THR A 339 -31.22 5.18 7.72
C THR A 339 -31.20 6.61 8.23
N LEU A 340 -30.07 7.30 8.08
CA LEU A 340 -29.87 8.68 8.47
C LEU A 340 -30.49 9.63 7.43
N GLY A 341 -31.44 10.44 7.89
CA GLY A 341 -32.16 11.43 7.08
C GLY A 341 -31.59 12.84 7.23
N THR A 342 -32.47 13.84 7.23
CA THR A 342 -32.07 15.24 7.33
C THR A 342 -31.58 15.61 8.74
N ALA A 343 -30.44 16.32 8.81
CA ALA A 343 -29.88 16.88 10.04
C ALA A 343 -29.11 18.18 9.76
N ALA A 344 -29.04 19.07 10.75
CA ALA A 344 -28.33 20.35 10.65
C ALA A 344 -26.80 20.22 10.79
N ALA A 345 -26.31 19.05 11.22
CA ALA A 345 -24.90 18.72 11.34
C ALA A 345 -24.71 17.22 11.10
N PRO A 346 -23.48 16.76 10.77
CA PRO A 346 -23.19 15.34 10.69
C PRO A 346 -23.47 14.63 12.02
N ILE A 347 -24.12 13.47 11.96
CA ILE A 347 -24.50 12.63 13.09
C ILE A 347 -23.82 11.26 13.01
N GLY A 348 -23.60 10.65 14.17
CA GLY A 348 -23.19 9.25 14.32
C GLY A 348 -24.21 8.47 15.18
N VAL A 349 -24.08 7.15 15.18
CA VAL A 349 -24.91 6.25 16.01
C VAL A 349 -24.01 5.69 17.11
N ALA A 350 -24.22 6.16 18.34
CA ALA A 350 -23.45 5.73 19.51
C ALA A 350 -23.89 4.36 20.00
N GLU A 351 -25.21 4.12 20.07
CA GLU A 351 -25.75 2.82 20.46
C GLU A 351 -26.88 2.44 19.52
N LEU A 352 -26.86 1.19 19.09
CA LEU A 352 -27.88 0.56 18.26
C LEU A 352 -28.10 -0.87 18.78
N GLY A 353 -29.31 -1.18 19.20
CA GLY A 353 -29.65 -2.51 19.70
C GLY A 353 -31.08 -2.88 19.42
N ILE A 354 -31.40 -4.17 19.52
CA ILE A 354 -32.79 -4.66 19.49
C ILE A 354 -33.11 -5.17 20.88
N GLU A 355 -34.23 -4.69 21.44
CA GLU A 355 -34.68 -5.10 22.76
C GLU A 355 -34.84 -6.64 22.83
N HIS A 356 -34.27 -7.26 23.85
CA HIS A 356 -34.23 -8.72 24.06
C HIS A 356 -33.50 -9.57 22.99
N ALA A 357 -32.83 -8.94 22.01
CA ALA A 357 -32.02 -9.63 21.01
C ALA A 357 -30.68 -8.90 20.82
N PRO A 358 -29.76 -8.99 21.79
CA PRO A 358 -28.49 -8.28 21.73
C PRO A 358 -27.62 -8.82 20.59
N ILE A 359 -27.14 -7.92 19.74
CA ILE A 359 -26.15 -8.20 18.71
C ILE A 359 -24.85 -7.53 19.15
N THR A 360 -23.76 -8.28 19.16
CA THR A 360 -22.45 -7.77 19.59
C THR A 360 -21.37 -8.05 18.55
N ARG A 361 -20.38 -7.15 18.47
CA ARG A 361 -19.18 -7.30 17.63
C ARG A 361 -17.94 -7.24 18.53
N ASN A 362 -17.33 -8.39 18.79
CA ASN A 362 -16.19 -8.47 19.70
C ASN A 362 -14.90 -8.77 18.96
N VAL A 363 -13.90 -7.90 19.10
CA VAL A 363 -12.55 -8.15 18.59
C VAL A 363 -11.91 -9.26 19.42
N THR A 364 -11.67 -10.42 18.81
CA THR A 364 -11.32 -11.66 19.50
C THR A 364 -9.94 -12.15 19.06
N VAL A 365 -9.07 -12.38 20.05
CA VAL A 365 -7.73 -12.94 19.86
C VAL A 365 -7.85 -14.46 19.64
N PRO A 366 -7.17 -15.04 18.64
CA PRO A 366 -7.27 -16.47 18.35
C PRO A 366 -6.69 -17.35 19.45
N ASP A 367 -7.41 -18.42 19.81
CA ASP A 367 -6.93 -19.45 20.73
C ASP A 367 -6.06 -20.48 20.00
N THR A 368 -4.76 -20.15 19.87
CA THR A 368 -3.78 -20.99 19.15
C THR A 368 -2.61 -21.43 20.03
N SER A 369 -2.56 -20.97 21.28
CA SER A 369 -1.34 -21.01 22.11
C SER A 369 -1.63 -21.52 23.53
N PRO A 370 -1.75 -22.85 23.71
CA PRO A 370 -2.06 -23.45 25.02
C PRO A 370 -0.94 -23.26 26.07
N LYS A 371 0.26 -22.86 25.64
CA LYS A 371 1.44 -22.60 26.49
C LYS A 371 1.65 -21.12 26.79
N VAL A 372 0.68 -20.26 26.49
CA VAL A 372 0.79 -18.81 26.73
C VAL A 372 1.11 -18.52 28.20
N ARG A 373 1.98 -17.53 28.39
CA ARG A 373 2.42 -16.99 29.67
C ARG A 373 2.29 -15.47 29.74
N GLN A 374 2.13 -14.79 28.60
CA GLN A 374 1.83 -13.37 28.54
C GLN A 374 0.83 -13.06 27.42
N PHE A 375 -0.14 -12.20 27.71
CA PHE A 375 -0.98 -11.56 26.71
C PHE A 375 -0.61 -10.08 26.57
N VAL A 376 -0.53 -9.58 25.33
CA VAL A 376 -0.27 -8.17 25.02
C VAL A 376 -1.39 -7.63 24.13
N PHE A 377 -2.10 -6.63 24.61
CA PHE A 377 -3.20 -5.99 23.90
C PHE A 377 -2.86 -4.53 23.61
N ASN A 378 -3.29 -4.01 22.46
CA ASN A 378 -2.94 -2.66 22.08
C ASN A 378 -3.97 -1.96 21.19
N GLN A 379 -3.89 -0.63 21.18
CA GLN A 379 -4.55 0.26 20.22
C GLN A 379 -3.56 1.22 19.55
N VAL A 380 -2.25 0.86 19.54
CA VAL A 380 -1.17 1.65 18.92
C VAL A 380 -1.32 1.64 17.39
N PHE A 381 -1.68 0.49 16.82
CA PHE A 381 -1.79 0.31 15.37
C PHE A 381 -3.21 0.54 14.85
N SER A 382 -4.22 0.51 15.73
CA SER A 382 -5.62 0.78 15.41
C SER A 382 -6.32 1.39 16.62
N TYR A 383 -6.55 2.71 16.59
CA TYR A 383 -7.08 3.46 17.72
C TYR A 383 -8.62 3.46 17.73
N THR A 384 -9.22 3.04 18.85
CA THR A 384 -10.68 2.88 19.00
C THR A 384 -11.27 3.58 20.23
N GLU A 385 -10.59 4.57 20.81
CA GLU A 385 -10.94 5.30 22.05
C GLU A 385 -10.98 4.42 23.33
N GLN A 386 -11.55 3.22 23.24
CA GLN A 386 -11.51 2.16 24.23
C GLN A 386 -10.96 0.87 23.59
N LEU A 387 -9.99 0.25 24.25
CA LEU A 387 -9.49 -1.07 23.91
C LEU A 387 -10.43 -2.11 24.50
N GLN A 388 -11.21 -2.81 23.66
CA GLN A 388 -12.01 -3.96 24.05
C GLN A 388 -11.53 -5.22 23.31
N ARG A 389 -11.24 -6.30 24.03
CA ARG A 389 -10.81 -7.58 23.43
C ARG A 389 -11.42 -8.76 24.17
N ARG A 390 -11.76 -9.82 23.42
CA ARG A 390 -12.01 -11.16 23.95
C ARG A 390 -10.80 -12.04 23.71
N PHE A 391 -10.46 -12.88 24.67
CA PHE A 391 -9.33 -13.80 24.57
C PHE A 391 -9.61 -15.05 25.40
N THR A 392 -8.95 -16.15 25.06
CA THR A 392 -9.10 -17.43 25.78
C THR A 392 -7.88 -17.68 26.65
N VAL A 393 -8.13 -18.03 27.91
CA VAL A 393 -7.13 -18.44 28.88
C VAL A 393 -7.15 -19.98 28.95
N PRO A 394 -6.04 -20.68 28.65
CA PRO A 394 -6.07 -22.14 28.50
C PRO A 394 -6.01 -22.91 29.84
N ARG A 395 -5.57 -22.25 30.91
CA ARG A 395 -5.38 -22.83 32.23
C ARG A 395 -5.49 -21.73 33.28
N THR A 396 -5.70 -22.09 34.54
CA THR A 396 -5.63 -21.10 35.61
C THR A 396 -4.27 -20.41 35.61
N MET A 397 -4.26 -19.09 35.56
CA MET A 397 -3.04 -18.27 35.50
C MET A 397 -3.14 -17.12 36.49
N ARG A 398 -2.09 -16.92 37.29
CA ARG A 398 -1.91 -15.69 38.08
C ARG A 398 -1.10 -14.72 37.24
N VAL A 399 -1.69 -13.60 36.84
CA VAL A 399 -1.06 -12.61 35.96
C VAL A 399 -0.96 -11.25 36.63
N ARG A 400 0.16 -10.57 36.43
CA ARG A 400 0.36 -9.16 36.77
C ARG A 400 -0.18 -8.28 35.64
N VAL A 401 -0.93 -7.25 36.03
CA VAL A 401 -1.43 -6.20 35.14
C VAL A 401 -0.35 -5.13 34.94
N ASP A 402 -0.08 -4.79 33.68
CA ASP A 402 0.82 -3.70 33.28
C ASP A 402 0.17 -2.85 32.19
N LEU A 403 0.15 -1.53 32.36
CA LEU A 403 -0.53 -0.57 31.49
C LEU A 403 0.49 0.47 31.02
N SER A 404 0.42 0.87 29.74
CA SER A 404 1.29 1.93 29.19
C SER A 404 1.23 3.25 29.96
N ALA A 405 0.10 3.52 30.62
CA ALA A 405 -0.05 4.62 31.56
C ALA A 405 -0.78 4.11 32.80
N CYS A 406 -0.06 3.90 33.90
CA CYS A 406 -0.60 3.35 35.14
C CYS A 406 -1.65 4.25 35.85
N VAL A 407 -1.97 5.43 35.29
CA VAL A 407 -3.11 6.25 35.73
C VAL A 407 -4.46 5.72 35.22
N GLN A 408 -4.43 4.86 34.20
CA GLN A 408 -5.61 4.26 33.61
C GLN A 408 -5.97 2.95 34.32
N ARG A 409 -7.20 2.49 34.09
CA ARG A 409 -7.75 1.28 34.70
C ARG A 409 -8.06 0.25 33.63
N VAL A 410 -8.06 -1.02 34.01
CA VAL A 410 -8.55 -2.11 33.18
C VAL A 410 -9.74 -2.79 33.86
N TYR A 411 -10.73 -3.15 33.06
CA TYR A 411 -11.83 -4.01 33.49
C TYR A 411 -11.61 -5.39 32.87
N VAL A 412 -11.60 -6.43 33.69
CA VAL A 412 -11.53 -7.83 33.25
C VAL A 412 -12.84 -8.48 33.69
N ASP A 413 -13.66 -8.91 32.73
CA ASP A 413 -15.01 -9.44 32.96
C ASP A 413 -15.89 -8.53 33.84
N GLY A 414 -15.70 -7.22 33.69
CA GLY A 414 -16.40 -6.19 34.46
C GLY A 414 -15.77 -5.87 35.82
N ALA A 415 -14.88 -6.71 36.35
CA ALA A 415 -14.12 -6.41 37.57
C ALA A 415 -12.99 -5.41 37.29
N ARG A 416 -12.81 -4.45 38.20
CA ARG A 416 -11.88 -3.33 38.03
C ARG A 416 -10.50 -3.67 38.61
N HIS A 417 -9.45 -3.38 37.86
CA HIS A 417 -8.05 -3.57 38.24
C HIS A 417 -7.16 -2.38 37.83
N GLU A 418 -6.01 -2.28 38.47
CA GLU A 418 -5.00 -1.23 38.30
C GLU A 418 -3.63 -1.81 37.94
N CYS A 419 -2.71 -0.93 37.55
CA CYS A 419 -1.33 -1.28 37.25
C CYS A 419 -0.67 -1.93 38.47
N GLY A 420 -0.02 -3.09 38.29
CA GLY A 420 0.65 -3.81 39.38
C GLY A 420 -0.23 -4.84 40.08
N ASP A 421 -1.55 -4.80 39.92
CA ASP A 421 -2.45 -5.82 40.46
C ASP A 421 -2.07 -7.21 39.94
N THR A 422 -2.23 -8.22 40.81
CA THR A 422 -2.15 -9.63 40.42
C THR A 422 -3.55 -10.22 40.44
N ILE A 423 -4.00 -10.72 39.29
CA ILE A 423 -5.32 -11.31 39.11
C ILE A 423 -5.19 -12.79 38.77
N THR A 424 -6.16 -13.59 39.20
CA THR A 424 -6.27 -15.00 38.83
C THR A 424 -7.29 -15.11 37.71
N LEU A 425 -6.84 -15.53 36.53
CA LEU A 425 -7.72 -15.87 35.41
C LEU A 425 -7.98 -17.37 35.41
N THR A 426 -9.24 -17.76 35.33
CA THR A 426 -9.65 -19.17 35.21
C THR A 426 -9.55 -19.63 33.74
N PRO A 427 -9.57 -20.94 33.45
CA PRO A 427 -9.67 -21.39 32.07
C PRO A 427 -10.99 -20.93 31.44
N GLY A 428 -10.96 -20.43 30.21
CA GLY A 428 -12.15 -19.97 29.50
C GLY A 428 -11.97 -18.64 28.77
N VAL A 429 -13.08 -18.11 28.26
CA VAL A 429 -13.11 -16.83 27.53
C VAL A 429 -13.26 -15.68 28.51
N HIS A 430 -12.38 -14.69 28.39
CA HIS A 430 -12.38 -13.47 29.17
C HIS A 430 -12.51 -12.25 28.26
N GLN A 431 -13.04 -11.15 28.80
CA GLN A 431 -13.14 -9.88 28.13
C GLN A 431 -12.39 -8.79 28.90
N ILE A 432 -11.59 -8.01 28.18
CA ILE A 432 -10.94 -6.82 28.73
C ILE A 432 -11.57 -5.53 28.18
N ARG A 433 -11.52 -4.47 28.98
CA ARG A 433 -11.80 -3.10 28.55
C ARG A 433 -10.86 -2.11 29.24
N THR A 434 -10.20 -1.25 28.48
CA THR A 434 -9.35 -0.18 29.03
C THR A 434 -9.20 1.00 28.08
N GLY A 435 -8.94 2.19 28.63
CA GLY A 435 -8.51 3.35 27.84
C GLY A 435 -7.00 3.35 27.51
N ALA A 436 -6.24 2.39 28.04
CA ALA A 436 -4.79 2.32 27.83
C ALA A 436 -4.38 1.97 26.41
N GLN A 437 -3.24 2.52 25.97
CA GLN A 437 -2.71 2.22 24.65
C GLN A 437 -2.18 0.78 24.57
N ILE A 438 -1.58 0.31 25.66
CA ILE A 438 -1.05 -1.05 25.79
C ILE A 438 -1.47 -1.62 27.15
N LEU A 439 -1.92 -2.87 27.15
CA LEU A 439 -2.14 -3.70 28.33
C LEU A 439 -1.32 -4.97 28.19
N LYS A 440 -0.54 -5.34 29.22
CA LYS A 440 0.11 -6.64 29.32
C LYS A 440 -0.43 -7.39 30.53
N LEU A 441 -0.79 -8.64 30.34
CA LEU A 441 -1.14 -9.59 31.40
C LEU A 441 -0.04 -10.65 31.42
N THR A 442 0.87 -10.55 32.38
CA THR A 442 2.08 -11.40 32.43
C THR A 442 2.02 -12.36 33.60
N GLU A 443 2.15 -13.66 33.35
CA GLU A 443 2.18 -14.67 34.41
C GLU A 443 3.28 -14.37 35.44
N VAL A 444 2.93 -14.47 36.72
CA VAL A 444 3.89 -14.22 37.81
C VAL A 444 5.08 -15.20 37.68
N GLY A 445 6.29 -14.66 37.72
CA GLY A 445 7.53 -15.45 37.55
C GLY A 445 7.88 -15.78 36.10
N PHE A 446 7.17 -15.22 35.11
CA PHE A 446 7.59 -15.27 33.70
C PHE A 446 8.42 -14.03 33.34
N ASP A 447 9.59 -14.24 32.74
CA ASP A 447 10.35 -13.17 32.08
C ASP A 447 9.98 -13.12 30.58
N PRO A 448 9.29 -12.05 30.12
CA PRO A 448 8.92 -11.90 28.72
C PRO A 448 10.03 -11.30 27.85
N THR A 449 11.23 -11.06 28.41
CA THR A 449 12.36 -10.47 27.67
C THR A 449 12.82 -11.40 26.56
N GLY A 450 13.20 -10.82 25.42
CA GLY A 450 13.70 -11.54 24.27
C GLY A 450 15.07 -12.15 24.56
N ALA A 451 15.46 -13.12 23.74
CA ALA A 451 16.78 -13.73 23.90
C ALA A 451 17.88 -12.67 23.67
N PRO A 452 18.82 -12.51 24.60
CA PRO A 452 19.90 -11.54 24.43
C PRO A 452 20.76 -11.94 23.25
N THR A 453 21.25 -10.92 22.52
CA THR A 453 22.08 -11.12 21.34
C THR A 453 23.48 -10.57 21.61
N THR A 454 24.49 -11.16 20.98
CA THR A 454 25.87 -10.69 21.05
C THR A 454 26.36 -10.30 19.65
N PRO A 455 27.20 -9.27 19.50
CA PRO A 455 27.77 -8.92 18.19
C PRO A 455 28.48 -10.11 17.55
N LEU A 456 28.24 -10.32 16.25
CA LEU A 456 28.92 -11.34 15.47
C LEU A 456 30.38 -10.92 15.27
N THR A 457 31.26 -11.69 15.89
CA THR A 457 32.70 -11.67 15.62
C THR A 457 33.10 -13.06 15.09
N HIS A 458 34.37 -13.43 15.12
CA HIS A 458 34.78 -14.79 14.80
C HIS A 458 34.03 -15.79 15.70
N LEU A 459 33.22 -16.65 15.08
CA LEU A 459 32.27 -17.48 15.81
C LEU A 459 33.00 -18.65 16.46
N LYS A 460 33.04 -18.70 17.79
CA LYS A 460 33.60 -19.86 18.50
C LYS A 460 32.61 -21.04 18.47
N PRO A 461 33.06 -22.29 18.36
CA PRO A 461 32.21 -23.47 18.57
C PRO A 461 31.44 -23.41 19.89
N ALA A 462 30.18 -23.84 19.88
CA ALA A 462 29.33 -23.90 21.07
C ALA A 462 28.60 -25.25 21.14
N THR A 463 28.23 -25.70 22.33
CA THR A 463 27.50 -26.97 22.52
C THR A 463 26.02 -26.89 22.16
N ARG A 464 25.51 -25.69 21.85
CA ARG A 464 24.11 -25.42 21.53
C ARG A 464 23.98 -24.89 20.11
N GLU A 465 22.79 -25.06 19.54
CA GLU A 465 22.43 -24.42 18.28
C GLU A 465 22.30 -22.91 18.49
N ARG A 466 22.81 -22.14 17.53
CA ARG A 466 22.73 -20.68 17.53
C ARG A 466 22.17 -20.17 16.21
N LEU A 467 21.67 -18.94 16.22
CA LEU A 467 21.32 -18.21 15.01
C LEU A 467 22.28 -17.04 14.80
N ILE A 468 22.75 -16.88 13.57
CA ILE A 468 23.34 -15.63 13.10
C ILE A 468 22.22 -14.77 12.55
N ILE A 469 21.96 -13.62 13.15
CA ILE A 469 20.97 -12.63 12.73
C ILE A 469 21.68 -11.57 11.89
N THR A 470 21.27 -11.41 10.63
CA THR A 470 21.96 -10.52 9.68
C THR A 470 21.51 -9.05 9.76
N ASN A 471 20.39 -8.80 10.45
CA ASN A 471 19.64 -7.53 10.42
C ASN A 471 19.18 -7.09 9.03
N ARG A 472 19.16 -7.98 8.03
CA ARG A 472 18.62 -7.72 6.68
C ARG A 472 17.27 -8.39 6.51
N ALA A 473 16.41 -7.85 5.64
CA ALA A 473 15.15 -8.51 5.31
C ALA A 473 15.42 -9.89 4.66
N ALA A 474 14.56 -10.86 4.96
CA ALA A 474 14.63 -12.20 4.39
C ALA A 474 14.55 -12.17 2.85
N ASN A 475 15.40 -12.96 2.20
CA ASN A 475 15.43 -13.09 0.74
C ASN A 475 16.03 -14.45 0.37
N ASP A 476 15.34 -15.20 -0.49
CA ASP A 476 15.73 -16.56 -0.89
C ASP A 476 17.08 -16.62 -1.61
N GLY A 477 17.54 -15.50 -2.19
CA GLY A 477 18.85 -15.41 -2.83
C GLY A 477 20.01 -15.18 -1.86
N LEU A 478 19.77 -14.87 -0.58
CA LEU A 478 20.82 -14.67 0.42
C LEU A 478 21.38 -16.01 0.91
N ILE A 479 22.69 -16.20 0.77
CA ILE A 479 23.40 -17.41 1.17
C ILE A 479 24.38 -17.03 2.29
N GLY A 480 24.26 -17.71 3.43
CA GLY A 480 25.21 -17.62 4.53
C GLY A 480 26.10 -18.85 4.54
N THR A 481 27.41 -18.66 4.59
CA THR A 481 28.40 -19.72 4.75
C THR A 481 29.24 -19.50 6.01
N LEU A 482 29.67 -20.58 6.63
CA LEU A 482 30.61 -20.59 7.75
C LEU A 482 31.83 -21.42 7.33
N ASP A 483 33.00 -20.78 7.19
CA ASP A 483 34.21 -21.39 6.61
C ASP A 483 33.93 -22.14 5.29
N GLY A 484 33.10 -21.55 4.43
CA GLY A 484 32.68 -22.12 3.14
C GLY A 484 31.54 -23.14 3.21
N THR A 485 31.13 -23.58 4.40
CA THR A 485 29.99 -24.52 4.56
C THR A 485 28.66 -23.75 4.56
N PRO A 486 27.72 -24.06 3.65
CA PRO A 486 26.41 -23.41 3.63
C PRO A 486 25.61 -23.66 4.91
N LEU A 487 24.96 -22.61 5.41
CA LEU A 487 24.06 -22.68 6.56
C LEU A 487 22.60 -22.67 6.11
N THR A 488 21.73 -23.30 6.90
CA THR A 488 20.29 -23.31 6.64
C THR A 488 19.69 -21.93 6.92
N PRO A 489 19.05 -21.26 5.93
CA PRO A 489 18.39 -19.99 6.15
C PRO A 489 17.13 -20.16 7.00
N THR A 490 16.85 -19.16 7.83
CA THR A 490 15.62 -19.05 8.61
C THR A 490 15.23 -17.59 8.79
N THR A 491 14.07 -17.32 9.38
CA THR A 491 13.64 -15.96 9.70
C THR A 491 13.46 -15.78 11.20
N ILE A 492 13.74 -14.57 11.66
CA ILE A 492 13.65 -14.18 13.06
C ILE A 492 13.09 -12.76 13.16
N ASN A 493 12.56 -12.38 14.33
CA ASN A 493 11.91 -11.08 14.54
C ASN A 493 10.84 -10.81 13.47
N SER A 494 10.75 -9.58 12.97
CA SER A 494 9.80 -9.17 11.92
C SER A 494 10.39 -9.46 10.53
N GLY A 495 10.62 -10.73 10.20
CA GLY A 495 11.07 -11.14 8.86
C GLY A 495 12.55 -10.83 8.55
N ILE A 496 13.42 -10.80 9.56
CA ILE A 496 14.87 -10.67 9.38
C ILE A 496 15.47 -12.01 8.95
N GLN A 497 16.38 -11.98 7.98
CA GLN A 497 17.18 -13.13 7.56
C GLN A 497 18.12 -13.56 8.68
N ALA A 498 18.05 -14.84 9.03
CA ALA A 498 18.99 -15.50 9.93
C ALA A 498 19.49 -16.82 9.33
N PHE A 499 20.54 -17.37 9.93
CA PHE A 499 21.14 -18.65 9.55
C PHE A 499 21.37 -19.52 10.78
N ILE A 500 21.02 -20.80 10.66
CA ILE A 500 21.18 -21.78 11.74
C ILE A 500 22.63 -22.24 11.78
N VAL A 501 23.26 -22.14 12.94
CA VAL A 501 24.59 -22.68 13.23
C VAL A 501 24.44 -23.92 14.11
N PRO A 502 24.75 -25.13 13.60
CA PRO A 502 24.68 -26.34 14.40
C PRO A 502 25.66 -26.33 15.58
N PRO A 503 25.40 -27.11 16.64
CA PRO A 503 26.36 -27.34 17.71
C PRO A 503 27.73 -27.80 17.19
N GLY A 504 28.80 -27.42 17.87
CA GLY A 504 30.18 -27.76 17.54
C GLY A 504 30.79 -26.94 16.40
N HIS A 505 30.00 -26.14 15.67
CA HIS A 505 30.48 -25.36 14.53
C HIS A 505 30.84 -23.92 14.94
N GLY A 506 31.94 -23.43 14.38
CA GLY A 506 32.47 -22.08 14.52
C GLY A 506 33.32 -21.75 13.29
N GLY A 507 33.71 -20.48 13.13
CA GLY A 507 34.45 -20.01 11.96
C GLY A 507 34.11 -18.58 11.58
N GLU A 508 34.55 -18.19 10.39
CA GLU A 508 34.23 -16.92 9.76
C GLU A 508 32.92 -17.02 8.96
N PHE A 509 32.02 -16.07 9.20
CA PHE A 509 30.75 -16.00 8.50
C PHE A 509 30.85 -15.11 7.26
N HIS A 510 30.39 -15.62 6.14
CA HIS A 510 30.28 -14.86 4.90
C HIS A 510 28.84 -14.87 4.38
N LEU A 511 28.39 -13.70 3.93
CA LEU A 511 27.07 -13.51 3.34
C LEU A 511 27.23 -13.12 1.87
N SER A 512 26.61 -13.88 0.98
CA SER A 512 26.61 -13.62 -0.46
C SER A 512 25.18 -13.66 -1.02
N PHE A 513 25.02 -13.25 -2.29
CA PHE A 513 23.75 -13.30 -2.99
C PHE A 513 23.89 -14.11 -4.28
N ALA A 514 23.05 -15.14 -4.44
CA ALA A 514 23.14 -16.09 -5.56
C ALA A 514 23.06 -15.41 -6.94
N GLY A 515 22.26 -14.34 -7.04
CA GLY A 515 22.03 -13.63 -8.31
C GLY A 515 23.08 -12.58 -8.68
N ASP A 516 24.06 -12.26 -7.82
CA ASP A 516 24.98 -11.12 -8.05
C ASP A 516 25.88 -11.34 -9.29
N HIS A 517 26.54 -12.50 -9.37
CA HIS A 517 27.40 -12.84 -10.51
C HIS A 517 26.67 -12.87 -11.86
N PRO A 518 25.56 -13.63 -12.03
CA PRO A 518 24.86 -13.65 -13.31
C PRO A 518 24.26 -12.29 -13.69
N TYR A 519 23.81 -11.50 -12.71
CA TYR A 519 23.33 -10.14 -12.95
C TYR A 519 24.42 -9.23 -13.52
N ARG A 520 25.61 -9.21 -12.90
CA ARG A 520 26.76 -8.42 -13.36
C ARG A 520 27.23 -8.85 -14.75
N GLN A 521 27.32 -10.16 -15.00
CA GLN A 521 27.67 -10.69 -16.32
C GLN A 521 26.66 -10.27 -17.38
N GLY A 522 25.35 -10.38 -17.08
CA GLY A 522 24.28 -9.95 -17.98
C GLY A 522 24.35 -8.45 -18.33
N LEU A 523 24.61 -7.58 -17.36
CA LEU A 523 24.79 -6.15 -17.60
C LEU A 523 25.98 -5.85 -18.52
N ILE A 524 27.12 -6.53 -18.32
CA ILE A 524 28.31 -6.36 -19.15
C ILE A 524 28.03 -6.81 -20.58
N ILE A 525 27.48 -8.02 -20.75
CA ILE A 525 27.17 -8.58 -22.06
C ILE A 525 26.16 -7.69 -22.80
N GLY A 526 25.08 -7.28 -22.12
CA GLY A 526 24.05 -6.40 -22.70
C GLY A 526 24.60 -5.04 -23.13
N SER A 527 25.50 -4.45 -22.33
CA SER A 527 26.15 -3.18 -22.67
C SER A 527 27.02 -3.29 -23.92
N ILE A 528 27.77 -4.39 -24.05
CA ILE A 528 28.58 -4.69 -25.24
C ILE A 528 27.68 -4.84 -26.47
N THR A 529 26.59 -5.62 -26.37
CA THR A 529 25.65 -5.82 -27.48
C THR A 529 24.95 -4.52 -27.90
N ALA A 530 24.56 -3.68 -26.95
CA ALA A 530 23.97 -2.37 -27.22
C ALA A 530 24.97 -1.47 -27.96
N GLY A 531 26.23 -1.44 -27.53
CA GLY A 531 27.30 -0.69 -28.21
C GLY A 531 27.52 -1.15 -29.65
N ILE A 532 27.60 -2.46 -29.89
CA ILE A 532 27.72 -3.03 -31.24
C ILE A 532 26.50 -2.67 -32.10
N THR A 533 25.30 -2.77 -31.55
CA THR A 533 24.06 -2.45 -32.28
C THR A 533 24.01 -0.97 -32.67
N ALA A 534 24.31 -0.07 -31.73
CA ALA A 534 24.37 1.36 -31.99
C ALA A 534 25.40 1.69 -33.09
N LEU A 535 26.57 1.04 -33.05
CA LEU A 535 27.59 1.16 -34.08
C LEU A 535 27.08 0.67 -35.45
N LEU A 536 26.45 -0.50 -35.51
CA LEU A 536 25.88 -1.04 -36.76
C LEU A 536 24.77 -0.14 -37.32
N CYS A 537 23.89 0.39 -36.47
CA CYS A 537 22.85 1.35 -36.87
C CYS A 537 23.45 2.66 -37.40
N ALA A 538 24.50 3.17 -36.76
CA ALA A 538 25.23 4.36 -37.23
C ALA A 538 25.88 4.08 -38.60
N VAL A 539 26.53 2.93 -38.77
CA VAL A 539 27.11 2.51 -40.06
C VAL A 539 26.04 2.36 -41.13
N ALA A 540 24.90 1.73 -40.82
CA ALA A 540 23.79 1.55 -41.74
C ALA A 540 23.12 2.86 -42.15
N THR A 541 22.96 3.82 -41.24
CA THR A 541 22.42 5.15 -41.56
C THR A 541 23.37 5.97 -42.43
N VAL A 542 24.68 5.92 -42.16
CA VAL A 542 25.70 6.53 -43.03
C VAL A 542 25.68 5.90 -44.43
N ARG A 543 25.60 4.56 -44.52
CA ARG A 543 25.51 3.84 -45.80
C ARG A 543 24.19 4.10 -46.54
N ARG A 544 23.05 4.19 -45.84
CA ARG A 544 21.73 4.44 -46.47
C ARG A 544 21.57 5.85 -47.01
N ARG A 545 22.28 6.85 -46.47
CA ARG A 545 22.35 8.19 -47.10
C ARG A 545 22.92 8.15 -48.52
N GLN A 546 23.62 7.08 -48.91
CA GLN A 546 24.20 6.90 -50.23
C GLN A 546 23.29 6.15 -51.23
N ALA A 547 22.14 5.59 -50.81
CA ALA A 547 21.25 4.82 -51.69
C ALA A 547 19.89 5.51 -51.91
N ARG A 548 19.52 5.73 -53.19
CA ARG A 548 18.20 6.25 -53.62
C ARG A 548 17.11 5.17 -53.41
N HIS A 549 15.95 5.56 -52.87
CA HIS A 549 14.89 4.62 -52.44
C HIS A 549 13.82 4.36 -53.50
N GLU A 550 13.43 3.10 -53.66
CA GLU A 550 12.07 2.69 -54.05
C GLU A 550 11.27 2.36 -52.77
N VAL A 551 10.06 2.90 -52.63
CA VAL A 551 9.21 2.72 -51.45
C VAL A 551 8.27 1.54 -51.66
N LEU A 552 8.32 0.56 -50.76
CA LEU A 552 7.41 -0.59 -50.75
C LEU A 552 6.00 -0.18 -50.29
N HIS A 553 5.03 -0.15 -51.19
CA HIS A 553 3.61 0.06 -50.85
C HIS A 553 2.94 -1.26 -50.44
N ILE A 554 2.65 -1.43 -49.14
CA ILE A 554 1.85 -2.56 -48.65
C ILE A 554 0.36 -2.20 -48.76
N THR A 555 -0.37 -2.85 -49.68
CA THR A 555 -1.83 -2.73 -49.82
C THR A 555 -2.55 -3.53 -48.73
N GLY A 556 -2.68 -2.96 -47.53
CA GLY A 556 -3.12 -3.66 -46.30
C GLY A 556 -4.59 -3.48 -45.87
N GLY A 557 -5.54 -3.20 -46.78
CA GLY A 557 -6.88 -2.71 -46.39
C GLY A 557 -7.79 -3.65 -45.59
N THR A 558 -7.70 -4.98 -45.75
CA THR A 558 -8.60 -5.96 -45.11
C THR A 558 -8.07 -6.48 -43.78
N TYR A 559 -6.77 -6.80 -43.70
CA TYR A 559 -6.15 -7.31 -42.47
C TYR A 559 -6.13 -6.25 -41.36
N SER A 560 -5.88 -4.99 -41.71
CA SER A 560 -5.93 -3.88 -40.75
C SER A 560 -7.33 -3.68 -40.18
N ALA A 561 -8.38 -3.81 -41.00
CA ALA A 561 -9.76 -3.64 -40.55
C ALA A 561 -10.19 -4.77 -39.60
N VAL A 562 -9.79 -6.02 -39.86
CA VAL A 562 -10.08 -7.17 -38.98
C VAL A 562 -9.35 -7.02 -37.63
N ILE A 563 -8.07 -6.63 -37.64
CA ILE A 563 -7.30 -6.41 -36.41
C ILE A 563 -7.93 -5.28 -35.58
N VAL A 564 -8.33 -4.18 -36.20
CA VAL A 564 -8.96 -3.06 -35.48
C VAL A 564 -10.35 -3.44 -34.96
N CYS A 565 -11.20 -4.08 -35.76
CA CYS A 565 -12.51 -4.55 -35.29
C CYS A 565 -12.40 -5.59 -34.17
N GLY A 566 -11.41 -6.49 -34.23
CA GLY A 566 -11.10 -7.43 -33.16
C GLY A 566 -10.65 -6.72 -31.87
N GLY A 567 -9.77 -5.72 -31.98
CA GLY A 567 -9.34 -4.88 -30.86
C GLY A 567 -10.49 -4.08 -30.23
N LEU A 568 -11.42 -3.57 -31.05
CA LEU A 568 -12.61 -2.87 -30.54
C LEU A 568 -13.60 -3.80 -29.84
N ALA A 569 -13.78 -5.02 -30.33
CA ALA A 569 -14.64 -6.00 -29.67
C ALA A 569 -14.13 -6.37 -28.27
N LEU A 570 -12.81 -6.47 -28.11
CA LEU A 570 -12.18 -6.71 -26.81
C LEU A 570 -12.34 -5.55 -25.81
N THR A 571 -12.42 -4.30 -26.30
CA THR A 571 -12.48 -3.10 -25.44
C THR A 571 -13.89 -2.58 -25.20
N THR A 572 -14.83 -2.79 -26.13
CA THR A 572 -16.21 -2.28 -26.05
C THR A 572 -17.21 -3.37 -25.67
N GLY A 573 -16.87 -4.64 -25.85
CA GLY A 573 -17.77 -5.78 -25.60
C GLY A 573 -18.86 -5.93 -26.66
N TRP A 574 -19.99 -6.54 -26.29
CA TRP A 574 -21.10 -6.87 -27.19
C TRP A 574 -21.74 -5.69 -27.96
N PRO A 575 -21.76 -4.42 -27.46
CA PRO A 575 -22.32 -3.29 -28.21
C PRO A 575 -21.66 -3.09 -29.58
N ILE A 576 -20.42 -3.54 -29.76
CA ILE A 576 -19.71 -3.43 -31.05
C ILE A 576 -20.47 -4.09 -32.21
N LEU A 577 -21.22 -5.16 -31.92
CA LEU A 577 -21.99 -5.93 -32.90
C LEU A 577 -23.12 -5.08 -33.51
N ILE A 578 -23.59 -4.07 -32.77
CA ILE A 578 -24.60 -3.11 -33.22
C ILE A 578 -23.93 -1.86 -33.79
N LEU A 579 -22.86 -1.37 -33.17
CA LEU A 579 -22.21 -0.13 -33.57
C LEU A 579 -21.56 -0.21 -34.96
N ILE A 580 -20.98 -1.35 -35.34
CA ILE A 580 -20.38 -1.54 -36.68
C ILE A 580 -21.44 -1.39 -37.80
N PRO A 581 -22.54 -2.18 -37.82
CA PRO A 581 -23.54 -2.06 -38.87
C PRO A 581 -24.25 -0.71 -38.82
N LEU A 582 -24.52 -0.15 -37.62
CA LEU A 582 -25.14 1.16 -37.50
C LEU A 582 -24.25 2.27 -38.09
N THR A 583 -22.96 2.27 -37.78
CA THR A 583 -21.99 3.23 -38.32
C THR A 583 -21.89 3.07 -39.84
N TRP A 584 -21.84 1.84 -40.34
CA TRP A 584 -21.86 1.57 -41.78
C TRP A 584 -23.13 2.11 -42.45
N LEU A 585 -24.32 1.86 -41.88
CA LEU A 585 -25.60 2.33 -42.40
C LEU A 585 -25.65 3.86 -42.45
N VAL A 586 -25.22 4.53 -41.39
CA VAL A 586 -25.13 6.00 -41.33
C VAL A 586 -24.24 6.51 -42.45
N LEU A 587 -23.03 5.97 -42.61
CA LEU A 587 -22.10 6.42 -43.64
C LEU A 587 -22.55 6.06 -45.08
N ARG A 588 -23.37 5.02 -45.23
CA ARG A 588 -23.84 4.53 -46.53
C ARG A 588 -25.08 5.29 -47.02
N TYR A 589 -26.03 5.55 -46.13
CA TYR A 589 -27.38 6.01 -46.49
C TYR A 589 -27.71 7.44 -46.06
N THR A 590 -26.81 8.11 -45.33
CA THR A 590 -27.00 9.51 -44.94
C THR A 590 -25.99 10.43 -45.60
N LEU A 591 -26.23 11.74 -45.51
CA LEU A 591 -25.28 12.78 -45.94
C LEU A 591 -24.13 13.00 -44.94
N ILE A 592 -24.11 12.25 -43.82
CA ILE A 592 -23.09 12.40 -42.78
C ILE A 592 -21.77 11.80 -43.26
N GLY A 593 -20.82 12.66 -43.59
CA GLY A 593 -19.47 12.26 -43.97
C GLY A 593 -18.66 11.69 -42.80
N ARG A 594 -17.63 10.89 -43.13
CA ARG A 594 -16.74 10.25 -42.13
C ARG A 594 -16.12 11.27 -41.17
N GLY A 595 -15.65 12.40 -41.70
CA GLY A 595 -15.08 13.48 -40.88
C GLY A 595 -16.10 14.05 -39.89
N LEU A 596 -17.33 14.34 -40.35
CA LEU A 596 -18.39 14.87 -39.49
C LEU A 596 -18.77 13.90 -38.39
N LEU A 597 -18.90 12.61 -38.70
CA LEU A 597 -19.26 11.59 -37.69
C LEU A 597 -18.18 11.44 -36.62
N ILE A 598 -16.90 11.38 -37.01
CA ILE A 598 -15.76 11.32 -36.08
C ILE A 598 -15.71 12.59 -35.22
N THR A 599 -15.82 13.76 -35.83
CA THR A 599 -15.77 15.04 -35.10
C THR A 599 -16.94 15.14 -34.13
N ALA A 600 -18.16 14.79 -34.54
CA ALA A 600 -19.34 14.88 -33.68
C ALA A 600 -19.22 13.96 -32.46
N THR A 601 -18.87 12.68 -32.65
CA THR A 601 -18.77 11.74 -31.54
C THR A 601 -17.61 12.08 -30.60
N MET A 602 -16.46 12.49 -31.12
CA MET A 602 -15.32 12.91 -30.29
C MET A 602 -15.55 14.25 -29.59
N THR A 603 -16.31 15.17 -30.19
CA THR A 603 -16.69 16.43 -29.52
C THR A 603 -17.65 16.15 -28.37
N MET A 604 -18.62 15.25 -28.58
CA MET A 604 -19.53 14.81 -27.52
C MET A 604 -18.78 14.17 -26.36
N THR A 605 -17.83 13.26 -26.63
CA THR A 605 -17.03 12.62 -25.56
C THR A 605 -16.19 13.64 -24.80
N ALA A 606 -15.52 14.56 -25.50
CA ALA A 606 -14.72 15.62 -24.88
C ALA A 606 -15.57 16.55 -24.00
N MET A 607 -16.73 17.01 -24.48
CA MET A 607 -17.61 17.91 -23.73
C MET A 607 -18.20 17.24 -22.50
N TRP A 608 -18.58 15.96 -22.60
CA TRP A 608 -19.14 15.23 -21.47
C TRP A 608 -18.09 14.98 -20.39
N LEU A 609 -16.88 14.56 -20.79
CA LEU A 609 -15.77 14.37 -19.85
C LEU A 609 -15.37 15.69 -19.18
N ALA A 610 -15.47 16.83 -19.88
CA ALA A 610 -15.23 18.16 -19.30
C ALA A 610 -16.32 18.58 -18.29
N ARG A 611 -17.58 18.18 -18.49
CA ARG A 611 -18.70 18.49 -17.59
C ARG A 611 -18.74 17.58 -16.36
N ALA A 612 -18.23 16.36 -16.48
CA ALA A 612 -18.18 15.36 -15.42
C ALA A 612 -16.77 14.73 -15.34
N PRO A 613 -15.75 15.52 -14.96
CA PRO A 613 -14.36 15.07 -14.93
C PRO A 613 -14.10 14.20 -13.70
N TRP A 614 -13.08 13.34 -13.76
CA TRP A 614 -12.60 12.65 -12.57
C TRP A 614 -11.99 13.67 -11.59
N PRO A 615 -12.18 13.55 -10.26
CA PRO A 615 -12.87 12.48 -9.53
C PRO A 615 -14.33 12.82 -9.13
N ALA A 616 -15.07 13.57 -9.95
CA ALA A 616 -16.46 13.93 -9.62
C ALA A 616 -17.33 12.67 -9.42
N ALA A 617 -18.29 12.73 -8.49
CA ALA A 617 -19.16 11.60 -8.17
C ALA A 617 -19.99 11.11 -9.36
N ASN A 618 -20.23 11.97 -10.34
CA ASN A 618 -20.92 11.68 -11.59
C ASN A 618 -19.96 11.54 -12.79
N TYR A 619 -18.70 11.15 -12.53
CA TYR A 619 -17.65 10.97 -13.55
C TYR A 619 -18.21 10.30 -14.81
N ALA A 620 -17.95 10.88 -15.98
CA ALA A 620 -18.52 10.35 -17.23
C ALA A 620 -17.66 9.26 -17.89
N GLY A 621 -16.42 9.05 -17.44
CA GLY A 621 -15.48 8.17 -18.13
C GLY A 621 -15.77 6.67 -17.98
N ASP A 622 -16.60 6.28 -17.01
CA ASP A 622 -17.13 4.92 -16.85
C ASP A 622 -18.48 4.73 -17.58
N SER A 623 -18.98 5.77 -18.26
CA SER A 623 -20.26 5.71 -18.97
C SER A 623 -20.16 4.82 -20.23
N PRO A 624 -21.05 3.83 -20.40
CA PRO A 624 -21.08 3.01 -21.61
C PRO A 624 -21.40 3.85 -22.86
N LEU A 625 -22.14 4.96 -22.71
CA LEU A 625 -22.46 5.83 -23.85
C LEU A 625 -21.22 6.56 -24.38
N LEU A 626 -20.29 6.93 -23.49
CA LEU A 626 -19.01 7.53 -23.87
C LEU A 626 -18.11 6.51 -24.59
N ALA A 627 -18.10 5.26 -24.12
CA ALA A 627 -17.39 4.16 -24.80
C ALA A 627 -17.95 3.90 -26.20
N CYS A 628 -19.27 3.86 -26.37
CA CYS A 628 -19.92 3.71 -27.67
C CYS A 628 -19.55 4.84 -28.65
N ALA A 629 -19.49 6.09 -28.18
CA ALA A 629 -19.14 7.23 -29.01
C ALA A 629 -17.68 7.18 -29.49
N CYS A 630 -16.74 6.80 -28.63
CA CYS A 630 -15.35 6.54 -29.00
C CYS A 630 -15.25 5.38 -30.01
N ALA A 631 -15.99 4.28 -29.79
CA ALA A 631 -16.02 3.15 -30.70
C ALA A 631 -16.52 3.56 -32.10
N ILE A 632 -17.61 4.34 -32.21
CA ILE A 632 -18.11 4.85 -33.50
C ILE A 632 -17.03 5.65 -34.24
N ALA A 633 -16.25 6.48 -33.54
CA ALA A 633 -15.16 7.24 -34.17
C ALA A 633 -14.10 6.31 -34.78
N VAL A 634 -13.62 5.31 -34.05
CA VAL A 634 -12.60 4.37 -34.55
C VAL A 634 -13.15 3.46 -35.65
N ILE A 635 -14.39 2.98 -35.52
CA ILE A 635 -15.10 2.22 -36.58
C ILE A 635 -15.17 3.06 -37.86
N THR A 636 -15.52 4.34 -37.75
CA THR A 636 -15.61 5.26 -38.90
C THR A 636 -14.26 5.44 -39.61
N MET A 637 -13.14 5.41 -38.88
CA MET A 637 -11.79 5.44 -39.46
C MET A 637 -11.48 4.16 -40.26
N CYS A 638 -11.97 3.00 -39.81
CA CYS A 638 -11.58 1.70 -40.35
C CYS A 638 -12.54 1.11 -41.39
N ILE A 639 -13.82 1.49 -41.39
CA ILE A 639 -14.81 0.96 -42.36
C ILE A 639 -14.44 1.40 -43.78
N SER A 640 -14.18 0.43 -44.66
CA SER A 640 -13.95 0.71 -46.08
C SER A 640 -15.28 0.91 -46.81
N LEU A 641 -15.48 2.11 -47.37
CA LEU A 641 -16.60 2.41 -48.26
C LEU A 641 -16.09 2.35 -49.70
N ARG A 642 -16.13 1.17 -50.35
CA ARG A 642 -15.97 1.13 -51.81
C ARG A 642 -17.17 1.85 -52.43
N ARG A 643 -17.00 3.12 -52.84
CA ARG A 643 -17.84 3.76 -53.85
C ARG A 643 -17.22 3.41 -55.20
N GLY A 644 -17.94 2.70 -56.07
CA GLY A 644 -17.44 2.34 -57.38
C GLY A 644 -17.07 3.59 -58.17
N SER A 645 -15.80 3.68 -58.60
CA SER A 645 -15.38 4.67 -59.59
C SER A 645 -15.75 4.16 -60.99
N PRO A 646 -16.19 5.01 -61.93
CA PRO A 646 -16.50 4.58 -63.28
C PRO A 646 -15.23 4.15 -64.02
N GLU A 647 -15.27 3.01 -64.72
CA GLU A 647 -14.19 2.53 -65.60
C GLU A 647 -13.92 3.55 -66.73
N TYR A 648 -12.65 3.94 -66.89
CA TYR A 648 -12.15 4.54 -68.13
C TYR A 648 -11.48 3.45 -68.97
N PRO A 649 -11.79 3.26 -70.26
CA PRO A 649 -11.17 2.24 -71.08
C PRO A 649 -9.71 2.63 -71.41
N GLN A 650 -8.76 1.73 -71.17
CA GLN A 650 -7.36 1.90 -71.60
C GLN A 650 -7.16 1.38 -73.04
N PRO A 651 -6.34 2.04 -73.87
CA PRO A 651 -6.18 1.73 -75.29
C PRO A 651 -5.29 0.50 -75.53
N THR A 652 -5.61 -0.29 -76.55
CA THR A 652 -4.83 -1.45 -77.01
C THR A 652 -3.58 -1.04 -77.78
N THR A 653 -2.42 -1.65 -77.48
CA THR A 653 -1.22 -1.62 -78.34
C THR A 653 -0.68 -3.04 -78.63
N PRO A 654 -0.09 -3.29 -79.83
CA PRO A 654 0.10 -4.63 -80.40
C PRO A 654 1.45 -5.30 -80.09
N LYS A 655 1.52 -6.60 -80.47
CA LYS A 655 2.53 -7.66 -80.20
C LYS A 655 4.02 -7.36 -80.50
N SER A 656 4.88 -8.02 -79.70
CA SER A 656 6.34 -8.29 -79.79
C SER A 656 6.81 -8.85 -81.16
N ALA A 657 8.03 -8.61 -81.70
CA ALA A 657 9.44 -8.99 -81.37
C ALA A 657 10.31 -8.66 -82.64
N PRO A 658 11.63 -8.99 -82.87
CA PRO A 658 12.64 -9.80 -82.15
C PRO A 658 14.11 -9.18 -82.14
N PRO A 659 15.19 -9.86 -81.68
CA PRO A 659 16.47 -9.25 -81.23
C PRO A 659 17.61 -9.25 -82.27
N PRO A 660 18.71 -8.47 -82.06
CA PRO A 660 19.92 -8.54 -82.90
C PRO A 660 21.13 -9.25 -82.23
N GLY A 661 21.95 -9.89 -83.07
CA GLY A 661 23.18 -10.65 -82.72
C GLY A 661 24.47 -9.81 -82.62
N PRO A 662 25.65 -10.46 -82.43
CA PRO A 662 26.89 -9.78 -82.01
C PRO A 662 27.90 -9.57 -83.16
N HIS A 663 28.72 -8.49 -83.10
CA HIS A 663 30.18 -8.47 -83.37
C HIS A 663 30.82 -7.05 -83.41
N SER A 664 32.09 -7.02 -82.96
CA SER A 664 33.27 -6.19 -83.35
C SER A 664 33.46 -4.70 -82.96
N ALA A 665 34.32 -4.49 -81.94
CA ALA A 665 35.63 -3.80 -81.88
C ALA A 665 35.93 -2.38 -82.47
N HIS A 666 36.37 -1.49 -81.54
CA HIS A 666 37.43 -0.41 -81.57
C HIS A 666 37.39 0.75 -82.61
N PRO A 667 38.03 1.94 -82.39
CA PRO A 667 39.14 2.29 -81.45
C PRO A 667 38.99 3.63 -80.64
N ALA A 668 40.00 3.90 -79.78
CA ALA A 668 40.28 5.16 -79.04
C ALA A 668 41.30 6.04 -79.81
N PRO A 669 42.04 7.06 -79.28
CA PRO A 669 41.90 7.98 -78.12
C PRO A 669 42.27 9.47 -78.47
N GLU A 670 42.22 10.43 -77.50
CA GLU A 670 43.26 11.47 -77.18
C GLU A 670 42.77 12.61 -76.23
N PRO A 671 43.67 13.37 -75.55
CA PRO A 671 43.55 13.69 -74.11
C PRO A 671 43.53 15.19 -73.73
N ALA A 672 43.58 15.44 -72.42
CA ALA A 672 43.27 16.64 -71.65
C ALA A 672 44.22 17.87 -71.77
N PRO A 673 43.79 19.04 -71.27
CA PRO A 673 44.69 20.09 -70.80
C PRO A 673 44.65 20.31 -69.26
N ALA A 674 45.80 20.77 -68.75
CA ALA A 674 46.23 20.89 -67.35
C ALA A 674 45.92 22.27 -66.69
N PRO A 675 46.13 22.44 -65.36
CA PRO A 675 45.59 23.54 -64.54
C PRO A 675 46.60 24.70 -64.30
N PRO A 676 46.15 25.84 -63.76
CA PRO A 676 46.86 26.50 -62.64
C PRO A 676 45.92 27.36 -61.72
N PRO A 677 46.43 28.15 -60.74
CA PRO A 677 47.27 27.81 -59.58
C PRO A 677 46.71 28.39 -58.25
N ALA A 678 47.49 28.21 -57.17
CA ALA A 678 47.18 28.54 -55.76
C ALA A 678 47.55 29.97 -55.30
N ASP A 679 47.10 30.27 -54.06
CA ASP A 679 47.57 31.28 -53.08
C ASP A 679 46.84 32.63 -52.94
N ALA A 680 46.18 32.82 -51.78
CA ALA A 680 46.20 34.04 -50.95
C ALA A 680 45.61 33.78 -49.52
N PRO A 681 46.04 34.52 -48.47
CA PRO A 681 46.09 34.06 -47.07
C PRO A 681 44.97 34.63 -46.15
N PRO A 682 44.90 34.24 -44.84
CA PRO A 682 43.66 34.29 -44.05
C PRO A 682 43.39 35.65 -43.39
N GLN A 683 42.12 36.07 -43.35
CA GLN A 683 41.67 37.22 -42.55
C GLN A 683 40.96 36.79 -41.26
N ALA A 684 41.34 37.50 -40.19
CA ALA A 684 40.92 37.36 -38.81
C ALA A 684 39.48 37.89 -38.54
N PRO A 685 38.87 37.56 -37.37
CA PRO A 685 37.44 37.75 -37.12
C PRO A 685 37.11 39.13 -36.51
N PRO A 686 35.86 39.63 -36.62
CA PRO A 686 35.42 40.79 -35.86
C PRO A 686 34.69 40.40 -34.56
N PRO A 687 34.63 41.31 -33.55
CA PRO A 687 34.36 40.98 -32.16
C PRO A 687 32.98 41.42 -31.63
N ALA A 688 32.70 40.91 -30.42
CA ALA A 688 31.61 41.20 -29.45
C ALA A 688 30.21 40.65 -29.77
#